data_AF-A0A956RJN5-F1
#
_entry.id   AF-A0A956RJN5-F1
#
_cell.length_a   1.000
_cell.length_b   1.000
_cell.length_c   1.000
_cell.angle_alpha   90.00
_cell.angle_beta   90.00
_cell.angle_gamma   90.00
#
_symmetry.space_group_name_H-M   'P 1'
#
loop_
_entity.id
_entity.type
_entity.pdbx_description
1 polymer ?
#
loop_
_entity_poly.entity_id
_entity_poly.type
_entity_poly.pdbx_seq_one_letter_code
_entity_poly.pdbx_strand_id
1 'polypeptide(L)'
;GSFRQGTARFRWRCFDLGRKWLGVALLLGLLHVALGDARVGGVAWFDLDHERNLPTWCSGVVFFLLGCAGFTAYACERGREHELPGTFRAPWLWIGVGALGLAMSLDELTILHENLLWRELRVGTAAAGGAWAYLTQWQLLFALPVAAILLLGAAFFVNRYGASRRALVLALVGLACWLGAFTLEGLRGAFEHFGGERWYQLEVLVEEELELLGAVALLASIVRYSLDITLRLDESTRRHLARTKGLLGRRVLAVAGATLVLMGSAFALVVHYAGLLADEGAPLSRLHERALLDKQRSSIARERLLDAADAAAGYLARACDEDGQFEYRVNMDATARVRPRYNVLRHLGSIHALTQHHARRPTPEVRAAIERATSLVHRRILGPVPDHPELLAAWSRAELTRDKDPDQIKTGAVGLALVALVAVESVEPGTSSIEQLRGLGRYLLYAQKQDGSFHAKYIPSAGGLDDTWTSRYYPGEAALGLLALYSIDPDPAWLRAAARALAYLARARARQRDVPADHGSLLATAALLSDHERVEDVITDDALIEHAAQVCESILRDQQLDADAQRVFGGFDKRGRVAPTATRLVGLLAARSFLPDDREELRERVRASVEPAMRFLLESQIKTPGRYEGGIPRHRLSPGDSRPRGLDERATEIRIDSVHHALSAVLDYEAAMLDEREPSDDDDEENL
;
A
#
# COMPACT_ATOMS: atom_id res chain seq x y z
N GLY A 1 -33.78 -38.07 -49.60
CA GLY A 1 -32.78 -39.04 -49.10
C GLY A 1 -31.62 -38.36 -48.40
N SER A 2 -30.82 -37.57 -49.12
CA SER A 2 -29.55 -36.98 -48.61
C SER A 2 -29.70 -35.97 -47.47
N PHE A 3 -30.77 -35.16 -47.45
CA PHE A 3 -31.03 -34.19 -46.37
C PHE A 3 -31.34 -34.86 -45.01
N ARG A 4 -32.06 -35.99 -45.00
CA ARG A 4 -32.34 -36.77 -43.77
C ARG A 4 -31.10 -37.50 -43.22
N GLN A 5 -30.17 -37.92 -44.09
CA GLN A 5 -28.90 -38.53 -43.68
C GLN A 5 -27.88 -37.49 -43.16
N GLY A 6 -27.80 -36.31 -43.79
CA GLY A 6 -26.96 -35.21 -43.32
C GLY A 6 -27.40 -34.66 -41.95
N THR A 7 -28.71 -34.52 -41.74
CA THR A 7 -29.29 -34.07 -40.46
C THR A 7 -29.16 -35.12 -39.34
N ALA A 8 -29.19 -36.42 -39.67
CA ALA A 8 -28.89 -37.49 -38.71
C ALA A 8 -27.41 -37.50 -38.28
N ARG A 9 -26.47 -37.33 -39.22
CA ARG A 9 -25.03 -37.23 -38.93
C ARG A 9 -24.68 -35.99 -38.09
N PHE A 10 -25.27 -34.84 -38.40
CA PHE A 10 -25.05 -33.60 -37.65
C PHE A 10 -25.57 -33.70 -36.20
N ARG A 11 -26.76 -34.28 -36.00
CA ARG A 11 -27.32 -34.54 -34.65
C ARG A 11 -26.46 -35.49 -33.81
N TRP A 12 -25.83 -36.47 -34.44
CA TRP A 12 -24.94 -37.41 -33.76
C TRP A 12 -23.65 -36.70 -33.30
N ARG A 13 -23.08 -35.81 -34.13
CA ARG A 13 -21.88 -35.02 -33.79
C ARG A 13 -22.11 -34.02 -32.63
N CYS A 14 -23.26 -33.36 -32.57
CA CYS A 14 -23.57 -32.45 -31.44
C CYS A 14 -23.80 -33.20 -30.12
N PHE A 15 -24.39 -34.40 -30.17
CA PHE A 15 -24.55 -35.25 -28.98
C PHE A 15 -23.21 -35.80 -28.48
N ASP A 16 -22.32 -36.15 -29.40
CA ASP A 16 -20.96 -36.58 -29.11
C ASP A 16 -20.13 -35.44 -28.47
N LEU A 17 -20.38 -34.18 -28.86
CA LEU A 17 -19.74 -33.00 -28.25
C LEU A 17 -20.13 -32.82 -26.78
N GLY A 18 -21.41 -32.95 -26.42
CA GLY A 18 -21.86 -32.83 -25.02
C GLY A 18 -21.30 -33.94 -24.12
N ARG A 19 -21.18 -35.18 -24.63
CA ARG A 19 -20.54 -36.27 -23.89
C ARG A 19 -19.04 -36.07 -23.71
N LYS A 20 -18.37 -35.46 -24.68
CA LYS A 20 -16.94 -35.11 -24.57
C LYS A 20 -16.70 -34.07 -23.49
N TRP A 21 -17.52 -33.02 -23.44
CA TRP A 21 -17.41 -32.01 -22.38
C TRP A 21 -17.71 -32.57 -20.99
N LEU A 22 -18.67 -33.49 -20.86
CA LEU A 22 -18.89 -34.22 -19.60
C LEU A 22 -17.66 -35.05 -19.19
N GLY A 23 -16.99 -35.69 -20.16
CA GLY A 23 -15.75 -36.42 -19.90
C GLY A 23 -14.58 -35.51 -19.53
N VAL A 24 -14.54 -34.28 -20.06
CA VAL A 24 -13.55 -33.26 -19.71
C VAL A 24 -13.77 -32.77 -18.28
N ALA A 25 -15.02 -32.49 -17.88
CA ALA A 25 -15.34 -32.09 -16.50
C ALA A 25 -14.84 -33.13 -15.49
N LEU A 26 -15.28 -34.39 -15.63
CA LEU A 26 -14.85 -35.49 -14.77
C LEU A 26 -13.33 -35.71 -14.76
N LEU A 27 -12.65 -35.45 -15.88
CA LEU A 27 -11.20 -35.53 -15.96
C LEU A 27 -10.53 -34.41 -15.15
N LEU A 28 -11.06 -33.19 -15.18
CA LEU A 28 -10.56 -32.07 -14.39
C LEU A 28 -10.69 -32.34 -12.89
N GLY A 29 -11.84 -32.83 -12.42
CA GLY A 29 -11.99 -33.26 -11.03
C GLY A 29 -11.02 -34.36 -10.61
N LEU A 30 -10.78 -35.34 -11.48
CA LEU A 30 -9.76 -36.38 -11.23
C LEU A 30 -8.35 -35.81 -11.18
N LEU A 31 -8.02 -34.85 -12.06
CA LEU A 31 -6.72 -34.18 -12.08
C LEU A 31 -6.53 -33.30 -10.85
N HIS A 32 -7.57 -32.65 -10.35
CA HIS A 32 -7.54 -31.91 -9.11
C HIS A 32 -7.21 -32.80 -7.91
N VAL A 33 -7.93 -33.91 -7.76
CA VAL A 33 -7.69 -34.87 -6.67
C VAL A 33 -6.29 -35.48 -6.75
N ALA A 34 -5.75 -35.69 -7.96
CA ALA A 34 -4.45 -36.34 -8.15
C ALA A 34 -3.26 -35.36 -8.11
N LEU A 35 -3.44 -34.12 -8.59
CA LEU A 35 -2.36 -33.18 -8.92
C LEU A 35 -2.66 -31.73 -8.48
N GLY A 36 -3.70 -31.46 -7.70
CA GLY A 36 -4.08 -30.11 -7.26
C GLY A 36 -2.95 -29.35 -6.56
N ASP A 37 -2.22 -30.04 -5.68
CA ASP A 37 -1.06 -29.45 -4.96
C ASP A 37 0.18 -29.23 -5.86
N ALA A 38 0.20 -29.79 -7.07
CA ALA A 38 1.38 -29.74 -7.94
C ALA A 38 1.54 -28.36 -8.59
N ARG A 39 2.62 -27.67 -8.22
CA ARG A 39 2.97 -26.36 -8.78
C ARG A 39 4.09 -26.47 -9.82
N VAL A 40 3.87 -25.91 -11.01
CA VAL A 40 4.87 -25.82 -12.08
C VAL A 40 5.04 -24.35 -12.45
N GLY A 41 6.24 -23.80 -12.24
CA GLY A 41 6.51 -22.38 -12.46
C GLY A 41 5.78 -21.44 -11.49
N GLY A 42 5.40 -21.95 -10.31
CA GLY A 42 4.62 -21.21 -9.31
C GLY A 42 3.10 -21.25 -9.52
N VAL A 43 2.62 -21.83 -10.62
CA VAL A 43 1.19 -21.96 -10.95
C VAL A 43 0.68 -23.34 -10.56
N ALA A 44 -0.47 -23.40 -9.89
CA ALA A 44 -1.21 -24.63 -9.59
C ALA A 44 -2.13 -24.95 -10.79
N TRP A 45 -1.65 -25.79 -11.72
CA TRP A 45 -2.28 -25.96 -13.04
C TRP A 45 -3.59 -26.75 -13.02
N PHE A 46 -3.80 -27.59 -12.01
CA PHE A 46 -4.94 -28.51 -11.90
C PHE A 46 -5.79 -28.26 -10.64
N ASP A 47 -5.49 -27.18 -9.91
CA ASP A 47 -6.23 -26.85 -8.70
C ASP A 47 -7.57 -26.19 -9.09
N LEU A 48 -8.69 -26.70 -8.58
CA LEU A 48 -10.00 -26.16 -8.86
C LEU A 48 -10.30 -24.92 -8.02
N ASP A 49 -9.64 -24.77 -6.85
CA ASP A 49 -9.83 -23.62 -5.94
C ASP A 49 -9.05 -22.37 -6.39
N HIS A 50 -8.13 -22.54 -7.36
CA HIS A 50 -7.29 -21.44 -7.85
C HIS A 50 -7.72 -21.00 -9.24
N GLU A 51 -7.60 -19.68 -9.45
CA GLU A 51 -7.90 -19.06 -10.72
C GLU A 51 -6.67 -18.98 -11.65
N ARG A 52 -6.94 -18.73 -12.94
CA ARG A 52 -5.93 -18.57 -14.03
C ARG A 52 -5.16 -19.85 -14.36
N ASN A 53 -5.83 -20.98 -14.30
CA ASN A 53 -5.26 -22.26 -14.63
C ASN A 53 -6.12 -23.03 -15.65
N LEU A 54 -5.84 -24.33 -15.81
CA LEU A 54 -6.49 -25.12 -16.85
C LEU A 54 -8.01 -25.29 -16.63
N PRO A 55 -8.50 -25.59 -15.40
CA PRO A 55 -9.92 -25.52 -15.08
C PRO A 55 -10.59 -24.21 -15.48
N THR A 56 -10.06 -23.05 -15.07
CA THR A 56 -10.64 -21.74 -15.36
C THR A 56 -10.72 -21.45 -16.87
N TRP A 57 -9.71 -21.89 -17.62
CA TRP A 57 -9.75 -21.74 -19.08
C TRP A 57 -10.79 -22.65 -19.73
N CYS A 58 -11.00 -23.84 -19.16
CA CYS A 58 -12.00 -24.78 -19.63
C CYS A 58 -13.42 -24.26 -19.40
N SER A 59 -13.75 -23.82 -18.19
CA SER A 59 -15.04 -23.18 -17.85
C SER A 59 -15.26 -21.92 -18.71
N GLY A 60 -14.24 -21.06 -18.84
CA GLY A 60 -14.28 -19.86 -19.68
C GLY A 60 -14.64 -20.15 -21.14
N VAL A 61 -14.09 -21.22 -21.73
CA VAL A 61 -14.44 -21.66 -23.10
C VAL A 61 -15.87 -22.19 -23.16
N VAL A 62 -16.34 -22.93 -22.17
CA VAL A 62 -17.74 -23.41 -22.12
C VAL A 62 -18.71 -22.24 -22.07
N PHE A 63 -18.44 -21.21 -21.27
CA PHE A 63 -19.26 -19.98 -21.23
C PHE A 63 -19.24 -19.21 -22.55
N PHE A 64 -18.08 -19.12 -23.20
CA PHE A 64 -17.99 -18.50 -24.52
C PHE A 64 -18.89 -19.24 -25.53
N LEU A 65 -18.81 -20.57 -25.56
CA LEU A 65 -19.65 -21.41 -26.41
C LEU A 65 -21.13 -21.28 -26.05
N LEU A 66 -21.48 -21.16 -24.77
CA LEU A 66 -22.85 -20.88 -24.31
C LEU A 66 -23.35 -19.55 -24.88
N GLY A 67 -22.53 -18.49 -24.84
CA GLY A 67 -22.83 -17.19 -25.44
C GLY A 67 -23.08 -17.30 -26.94
N CYS A 68 -22.16 -17.94 -27.68
CA CYS A 68 -22.31 -18.21 -29.11
C CYS A 68 -23.57 -19.02 -29.44
N ALA A 69 -23.91 -20.01 -28.62
CA ALA A 69 -25.12 -20.81 -28.78
C ALA A 69 -26.39 -19.96 -28.60
N GLY A 70 -26.40 -19.01 -27.67
CA GLY A 70 -27.48 -18.03 -27.51
C GLY A 70 -27.70 -17.19 -28.76
N PHE A 71 -26.64 -16.58 -29.32
CA PHE A 71 -26.73 -15.83 -30.57
C PHE A 71 -27.15 -16.70 -31.76
N THR A 72 -26.71 -17.96 -31.79
CA THR A 72 -27.13 -18.92 -32.81
C THR A 72 -28.62 -19.22 -32.71
N ALA A 73 -29.15 -19.41 -31.50
CA ALA A 73 -30.58 -19.62 -31.27
C ALA A 73 -31.41 -18.39 -31.73
N TYR A 74 -30.93 -17.17 -31.47
CA TYR A 74 -31.53 -15.93 -32.00
C TYR A 74 -31.60 -15.95 -33.53
N ALA A 75 -30.48 -16.26 -34.20
CA ALA A 75 -30.41 -16.32 -35.66
C ALA A 75 -31.34 -17.40 -36.24
N CYS A 76 -31.39 -18.58 -35.62
CA CYS A 76 -32.31 -19.66 -36.01
C CYS A 76 -33.77 -19.22 -35.93
N GLU A 77 -34.17 -18.58 -34.83
CA GLU A 77 -35.54 -18.10 -34.66
C GLU A 77 -35.91 -16.98 -35.63
N ARG A 78 -35.01 -16.00 -35.82
CA ARG A 78 -35.22 -14.91 -36.79
C ARG A 78 -35.34 -15.44 -38.21
N GLY A 79 -34.49 -16.38 -38.62
CA GLY A 79 -34.56 -17.02 -39.93
C GLY A 79 -35.89 -17.75 -40.14
N ARG A 80 -36.39 -18.45 -39.10
CA ARG A 80 -37.68 -19.15 -39.15
C ARG A 80 -38.90 -18.23 -39.05
N GLU A 81 -38.79 -17.08 -38.40
CA GLU A 81 -39.86 -16.08 -38.31
C GLU A 81 -40.18 -15.49 -39.69
N HIS A 82 -39.19 -15.35 -40.57
CA HIS A 82 -39.43 -14.98 -41.98
C HIS A 82 -40.27 -16.03 -42.74
N GLU A 83 -40.09 -17.32 -42.43
CA GLU A 83 -40.86 -18.42 -43.03
C GLU A 83 -42.24 -18.62 -42.36
N LEU A 84 -42.34 -18.32 -41.06
CA LEU A 84 -43.50 -18.64 -40.21
C LEU A 84 -43.85 -17.48 -39.26
N PRO A 85 -44.43 -16.37 -39.79
CA PRO A 85 -44.68 -15.16 -39.00
C PRO A 85 -45.59 -15.41 -37.78
N GLY A 86 -45.25 -14.78 -36.65
CA GLY A 86 -45.97 -14.83 -35.38
C GLY A 86 -45.70 -16.08 -34.53
N THR A 87 -44.73 -16.93 -34.92
CA THR A 87 -44.42 -18.18 -34.22
C THR A 87 -43.43 -17.96 -33.07
N PHE A 88 -42.47 -17.05 -33.23
CA PHE A 88 -41.39 -16.82 -32.28
C PHE A 88 -41.51 -15.42 -31.66
N ARG A 89 -42.15 -15.31 -30.48
CA ARG A 89 -42.28 -14.03 -29.75
C ARG A 89 -41.02 -13.72 -28.93
N ALA A 90 -40.61 -12.44 -28.92
CA ALA A 90 -39.44 -11.91 -28.20
C ALA A 90 -38.11 -12.69 -28.43
N PRO A 91 -37.72 -12.99 -29.68
CA PRO A 91 -36.47 -13.71 -29.97
C PRO A 91 -35.24 -12.94 -29.46
N TRP A 92 -35.33 -11.62 -29.30
CA TRP A 92 -34.26 -10.77 -28.75
C TRP A 92 -33.81 -11.19 -27.34
N LEU A 93 -34.61 -11.94 -26.56
CA LEU A 93 -34.18 -12.46 -25.26
C LEU A 93 -32.96 -13.41 -25.38
N TRP A 94 -32.77 -14.07 -26.52
CA TRP A 94 -31.57 -14.85 -26.82
C TRP A 94 -30.30 -14.00 -26.94
N ILE A 95 -30.41 -12.73 -27.31
CA ILE A 95 -29.29 -11.78 -27.27
C ILE A 95 -28.84 -11.58 -25.82
N GLY A 96 -29.79 -11.46 -24.89
CA GLY A 96 -29.49 -11.39 -23.46
C GLY A 96 -28.78 -12.65 -22.95
N VAL A 97 -29.26 -13.84 -23.33
CA VAL A 97 -28.58 -15.11 -23.01
C VAL A 97 -27.17 -15.18 -23.63
N GLY A 98 -27.02 -14.72 -24.87
CA GLY A 98 -25.74 -14.68 -25.56
C GLY A 98 -24.74 -13.72 -24.89
N ALA A 99 -25.20 -12.52 -24.56
CA ALA A 99 -24.41 -11.51 -23.86
C ALA A 99 -24.01 -11.98 -22.45
N LEU A 100 -24.93 -12.62 -21.72
CA LEU A 100 -24.64 -13.19 -20.40
C LEU A 100 -23.56 -14.27 -20.49
N GLY A 101 -23.65 -15.20 -21.45
CA GLY A 101 -22.61 -16.23 -21.63
C GLY A 101 -21.22 -15.64 -21.94
N LEU A 102 -21.16 -14.57 -22.74
CA LEU A 102 -19.91 -13.85 -22.98
C LEU A 102 -19.40 -13.10 -21.75
N ALA A 103 -20.29 -12.49 -20.97
CA ALA A 103 -19.93 -11.81 -19.73
C ALA A 103 -19.36 -12.79 -18.70
N MET A 104 -20.00 -13.95 -18.52
CA MET A 104 -19.49 -15.03 -17.66
C MET A 104 -18.13 -15.54 -18.14
N SER A 105 -17.95 -15.72 -19.45
CA SER A 105 -16.65 -16.14 -20.02
C SER A 105 -15.53 -15.13 -19.75
N LEU A 106 -15.84 -13.83 -19.91
CA LEU A 106 -14.89 -12.77 -19.64
C LEU A 106 -14.54 -12.72 -18.15
N ASP A 107 -15.56 -12.80 -17.30
CA ASP A 107 -15.41 -12.78 -15.86
C ASP A 107 -14.55 -13.94 -15.38
N GLU A 108 -14.85 -15.17 -15.78
CA GLU A 108 -14.08 -16.38 -15.47
C GLU A 108 -12.59 -16.24 -15.85
N LEU A 109 -12.29 -15.71 -17.04
CA LEU A 109 -10.91 -15.58 -17.51
C LEU A 109 -10.16 -14.41 -16.86
N THR A 110 -10.85 -13.39 -16.36
CA THR A 110 -10.24 -12.15 -15.86
C THR A 110 -10.41 -11.95 -14.35
N ILE A 111 -11.25 -12.75 -13.72
CA ILE A 111 -11.64 -12.68 -12.33
C ILE A 111 -12.22 -11.29 -11.99
N LEU A 112 -13.09 -10.76 -12.87
CA LEU A 112 -13.54 -9.38 -12.75
C LEU A 112 -14.37 -9.17 -11.47
N HIS A 113 -15.20 -10.14 -11.11
CA HIS A 113 -16.08 -10.09 -9.95
C HIS A 113 -15.34 -10.08 -8.61
N GLU A 114 -14.17 -10.72 -8.50
CA GLU A 114 -13.33 -10.63 -7.30
C GLU A 114 -12.61 -9.28 -7.21
N ASN A 115 -12.34 -8.63 -8.35
CA ASN A 115 -11.65 -7.36 -8.40
C ASN A 115 -12.59 -6.15 -8.31
N LEU A 116 -13.89 -6.33 -8.54
CA LEU A 116 -14.88 -5.26 -8.56
C LEU A 116 -15.54 -5.05 -7.19
N LEU A 117 -15.42 -3.84 -6.63
CA LEU A 117 -16.06 -3.40 -5.37
C LEU A 117 -15.73 -4.26 -4.14
N TRP A 118 -14.64 -5.04 -4.19
CA TRP A 118 -14.33 -6.03 -3.16
C TRP A 118 -14.01 -5.43 -1.80
N ARG A 119 -13.38 -4.25 -1.79
CA ARG A 119 -13.01 -3.56 -0.57
C ARG A 119 -14.23 -2.91 0.08
N GLU A 120 -15.02 -2.20 -0.71
CA GLU A 120 -16.18 -1.43 -0.28
C GLU A 120 -17.24 -2.36 0.34
N LEU A 121 -17.53 -3.47 -0.35
CA LEU A 121 -18.50 -4.46 0.11
C LEU A 121 -18.03 -5.13 1.41
N ARG A 122 -16.78 -5.61 1.48
CA ARG A 122 -16.27 -6.31 2.66
C ARG A 122 -16.20 -5.40 3.89
N VAL A 123 -15.77 -4.15 3.70
CA VAL A 123 -15.80 -3.13 4.77
C VAL A 123 -17.24 -2.84 5.24
N GLY A 124 -18.17 -2.71 4.30
CA GLY A 124 -19.58 -2.47 4.61
C GLY A 124 -20.21 -3.61 5.39
N THR A 125 -19.95 -4.85 4.97
CA THR A 125 -20.44 -6.06 5.66
C THR A 125 -19.80 -6.27 7.02
N ALA A 126 -18.51 -5.93 7.18
CA ALA A 126 -17.83 -5.95 8.47
C ALA A 126 -18.50 -4.99 9.46
N ALA A 127 -18.85 -3.79 9.00
CA ALA A 127 -19.50 -2.77 9.81
C ALA A 127 -20.93 -3.15 10.21
N ALA A 128 -21.64 -3.89 9.35
CA ALA A 128 -22.96 -4.43 9.68
C ALA A 128 -22.89 -5.53 10.77
N GLY A 129 -21.76 -6.25 10.86
CA GLY A 129 -21.49 -7.25 11.89
C GLY A 129 -22.36 -8.51 11.80
N GLY A 130 -22.11 -9.47 12.70
CA GLY A 130 -22.85 -10.73 12.77
C GLY A 130 -22.68 -11.58 11.51
N ALA A 131 -23.77 -12.20 11.04
CA ALA A 131 -23.78 -13.05 9.86
C ALA A 131 -23.25 -12.35 8.59
N TRP A 132 -23.44 -11.03 8.47
CA TRP A 132 -23.05 -10.27 7.29
C TRP A 132 -21.55 -10.32 7.01
N ALA A 133 -20.71 -10.41 8.05
CA ALA A 133 -19.26 -10.46 7.90
C ALA A 133 -18.74 -11.75 7.24
N TYR A 134 -19.55 -12.82 7.24
CA TYR A 134 -19.20 -14.15 6.72
C TYR A 134 -19.85 -14.47 5.37
N LEU A 135 -20.69 -13.59 4.83
CA LEU A 135 -21.26 -13.76 3.50
C LEU A 135 -20.24 -13.42 2.41
N THR A 136 -20.20 -14.19 1.32
CA THR A 136 -19.29 -13.91 0.22
C THR A 136 -19.74 -12.67 -0.58
N GLN A 137 -18.76 -11.94 -1.11
CA GLN A 137 -18.97 -10.66 -1.78
C GLN A 137 -19.86 -10.77 -3.01
N TRP A 138 -19.62 -11.79 -3.83
CA TRP A 138 -20.34 -11.98 -5.08
C TRP A 138 -21.78 -12.42 -4.81
N GLN A 139 -22.04 -13.18 -3.73
CA GLN A 139 -23.40 -13.53 -3.32
C GLN A 139 -24.22 -12.29 -2.96
N LEU A 140 -23.63 -11.30 -2.31
CA LEU A 140 -24.34 -10.06 -1.99
C LEU A 140 -24.57 -9.19 -3.22
N LEU A 141 -23.55 -9.03 -4.06
CA LEU A 141 -23.62 -8.16 -5.24
C LEU A 141 -24.48 -8.74 -6.37
N PHE A 142 -24.39 -10.06 -6.56
CA PHE A 142 -25.00 -10.76 -7.68
C PHE A 142 -26.21 -11.62 -7.31
N ALA A 143 -26.61 -11.78 -6.03
CA ALA A 143 -27.83 -12.55 -5.70
C ALA A 143 -29.08 -12.06 -6.44
N LEU A 144 -29.29 -10.74 -6.51
CA LEU A 144 -30.45 -10.17 -7.22
C LEU A 144 -30.36 -10.38 -8.74
N PRO A 145 -29.22 -10.07 -9.41
CA PRO A 145 -29.00 -10.44 -10.81
C PRO A 145 -29.16 -11.94 -11.10
N VAL A 146 -28.57 -12.81 -10.29
CA VAL A 146 -28.66 -14.28 -10.43
C VAL A 146 -30.10 -14.73 -10.25
N ALA A 147 -30.83 -14.20 -9.25
CA ALA A 147 -32.26 -14.46 -9.09
C ALA A 147 -33.06 -14.02 -10.31
N ALA A 148 -32.79 -12.82 -10.83
CA ALA A 148 -33.44 -12.34 -12.04
C ALA A 148 -33.14 -13.24 -13.23
N ILE A 149 -31.91 -13.71 -13.41
CA ILE A 149 -31.49 -14.63 -14.48
C ILE A 149 -32.14 -16.00 -14.33
N LEU A 150 -32.16 -16.57 -13.11
CA LEU A 150 -32.79 -17.87 -12.85
C LEU A 150 -34.31 -17.80 -13.04
N LEU A 151 -34.96 -16.70 -12.64
CA LEU A 151 -36.40 -16.48 -12.86
C LEU A 151 -36.74 -16.23 -14.32
N LEU A 152 -35.94 -15.38 -14.99
CA LEU A 152 -36.07 -15.13 -16.42
C LEU A 152 -35.82 -16.42 -17.20
N GLY A 153 -34.80 -17.20 -16.84
CA GLY A 153 -34.47 -18.50 -17.41
C GLY A 153 -35.58 -19.52 -17.19
N ALA A 154 -36.09 -19.66 -15.96
CA ALA A 154 -37.21 -20.55 -15.66
C ALA A 154 -38.47 -20.19 -16.46
N ALA A 155 -38.80 -18.90 -16.56
CA ALA A 155 -39.95 -18.42 -17.33
C ALA A 155 -39.76 -18.56 -18.85
N PHE A 156 -38.58 -18.18 -19.34
CA PHE A 156 -38.19 -18.18 -20.74
C PHE A 156 -38.05 -19.62 -21.28
N PHE A 157 -37.31 -20.48 -20.58
CA PHE A 157 -37.01 -21.84 -21.02
C PHE A 157 -38.21 -22.78 -20.88
N VAL A 158 -39.09 -22.62 -19.88
CA VAL A 158 -40.34 -23.41 -19.81
C VAL A 158 -41.26 -23.11 -20.99
N ASN A 159 -41.29 -21.85 -21.44
CA ASN A 159 -42.05 -21.45 -22.62
C ASN A 159 -41.36 -21.92 -23.92
N ARG A 160 -40.05 -21.71 -24.05
CA ARG A 160 -39.29 -22.00 -25.29
C ARG A 160 -39.02 -23.49 -25.51
N TYR A 161 -38.54 -24.17 -24.47
CA TYR A 161 -38.22 -25.60 -24.52
C TYR A 161 -39.45 -26.50 -24.35
N GLY A 162 -40.66 -25.93 -24.21
CA GLY A 162 -41.89 -26.69 -24.43
C GLY A 162 -41.95 -27.34 -25.82
N ALA A 163 -41.20 -26.81 -26.80
CA ALA A 163 -40.98 -27.40 -28.12
C ALA A 163 -40.00 -28.60 -28.12
N SER A 164 -39.17 -28.76 -27.08
CA SER A 164 -38.20 -29.86 -26.97
C SER A 164 -38.05 -30.29 -25.51
N ARG A 165 -38.74 -31.37 -25.14
CA ARG A 165 -38.70 -31.95 -23.78
C ARG A 165 -37.27 -32.24 -23.31
N ARG A 166 -36.37 -32.64 -24.22
CA ARG A 166 -34.96 -32.92 -23.88
C ARG A 166 -34.18 -31.65 -23.58
N ALA A 167 -34.39 -30.58 -24.35
CA ALA A 167 -33.79 -29.28 -24.04
C ALA A 167 -34.28 -28.76 -22.68
N LEU A 168 -35.57 -28.92 -22.38
CA LEU A 168 -36.14 -28.52 -21.09
C LEU A 168 -35.50 -29.26 -19.92
N VAL A 169 -35.34 -30.58 -20.01
CA VAL A 169 -34.70 -31.37 -18.95
C VAL A 169 -33.25 -30.93 -18.74
N LEU A 170 -32.47 -30.76 -19.81
CA LEU A 170 -31.08 -30.30 -19.73
C LEU A 170 -30.97 -28.91 -19.09
N ALA A 171 -31.89 -28.00 -19.42
CA ALA A 171 -31.91 -26.67 -18.83
C ALA A 171 -32.23 -26.71 -17.33
N LEU A 172 -33.22 -27.51 -16.92
CA LEU A 172 -33.57 -27.66 -15.51
C LEU A 172 -32.44 -28.31 -14.70
N VAL A 173 -31.74 -29.31 -15.27
CA VAL A 173 -30.54 -29.89 -14.66
C VAL A 173 -29.46 -28.83 -14.50
N GLY A 174 -29.19 -28.06 -15.56
CA GLY A 174 -28.19 -27.00 -15.52
C GLY A 174 -28.47 -25.95 -14.43
N LEU A 175 -29.71 -25.45 -14.36
CA LEU A 175 -30.13 -24.50 -13.32
C LEU A 175 -30.06 -25.10 -11.91
N ALA A 176 -30.35 -26.39 -11.74
CA ALA A 176 -30.26 -27.06 -10.45
C ALA A 176 -28.81 -27.23 -9.98
N CYS A 177 -27.89 -27.55 -10.89
CA CYS A 177 -26.45 -27.62 -10.59
C CYS A 177 -25.92 -26.25 -10.14
N TRP A 178 -26.24 -25.18 -10.86
CA TRP A 178 -25.85 -23.81 -10.50
C TRP A 178 -26.43 -23.35 -9.15
N LEU A 179 -27.68 -23.71 -8.85
CA LEU A 179 -28.26 -23.43 -7.52
C LEU A 179 -27.53 -24.20 -6.41
N GLY A 180 -27.12 -25.44 -6.69
CA GLY A 180 -26.31 -26.26 -5.78
C GLY A 180 -24.95 -25.64 -5.50
N ALA A 181 -24.20 -25.28 -6.54
CA ALA A 181 -22.90 -24.62 -6.43
C ALA A 181 -23.00 -23.31 -5.66
N PHE A 182 -23.94 -22.42 -6.04
CA PHE A 182 -24.21 -21.16 -5.31
C PHE A 182 -24.43 -21.39 -3.80
N THR A 183 -25.11 -22.48 -3.43
CA THR A 183 -25.39 -22.80 -2.03
C THR A 183 -24.16 -23.34 -1.31
N LEU A 184 -23.38 -24.20 -1.96
CA LEU A 184 -22.14 -24.76 -1.40
C LEU A 184 -21.12 -23.65 -1.13
N GLU A 185 -20.91 -22.78 -2.11
CA GLU A 185 -20.01 -21.64 -2.00
C GLU A 185 -20.34 -20.72 -0.81
N GLY A 186 -21.64 -20.52 -0.53
CA GLY A 186 -22.08 -19.73 0.62
C GLY A 186 -21.85 -20.41 1.96
N LEU A 187 -21.71 -21.73 1.94
CA LEU A 187 -21.40 -22.56 3.10
C LEU A 187 -19.90 -22.85 3.22
N ARG A 188 -19.06 -22.43 2.26
CA ARG A 188 -17.61 -22.70 2.23
C ARG A 188 -16.92 -22.44 3.58
N GLY A 189 -17.16 -21.27 4.18
CA GLY A 189 -16.61 -20.93 5.51
C GLY A 189 -17.10 -21.82 6.65
N ALA A 190 -18.32 -22.37 6.55
CA ALA A 190 -18.84 -23.34 7.52
C ALA A 190 -18.23 -24.72 7.32
N PHE A 191 -18.00 -25.15 6.07
CA PHE A 191 -17.27 -26.39 5.78
C PHE A 191 -15.83 -26.33 6.26
N GLU A 192 -15.16 -25.19 6.08
CA GLU A 192 -13.81 -24.95 6.60
C GLU A 192 -13.77 -25.01 8.14
N HIS A 193 -14.64 -24.26 8.81
CA HIS A 193 -14.62 -24.13 10.28
C HIS A 193 -15.14 -25.36 11.01
N PHE A 194 -16.28 -25.94 10.59
CA PHE A 194 -16.91 -27.08 11.28
C PHE A 194 -16.46 -28.44 10.72
N GLY A 195 -16.15 -28.52 9.43
CA GLY A 195 -15.74 -29.74 8.75
C GLY A 195 -14.23 -29.95 8.71
N GLY A 196 -13.44 -28.87 8.74
CA GLY A 196 -12.00 -28.93 8.56
C GLY A 196 -11.58 -29.21 7.11
N GLU A 197 -10.27 -29.25 6.88
CA GLU A 197 -9.64 -29.23 5.55
C GLU A 197 -10.17 -30.29 4.57
N ARG A 198 -10.43 -31.53 5.03
CA ARG A 198 -10.93 -32.59 4.14
C ARG A 198 -12.33 -32.34 3.62
N TRP A 199 -13.19 -31.75 4.44
CA TRP A 199 -14.57 -31.44 4.07
C TRP A 199 -14.63 -30.18 3.20
N TYR A 200 -13.76 -29.20 3.48
CA TYR A 200 -13.52 -28.06 2.59
C TYR A 200 -13.11 -28.52 1.18
N GLN A 201 -12.06 -29.34 1.07
CA GLN A 201 -11.56 -29.81 -0.24
C GLN A 201 -12.60 -30.64 -1.02
N LEU A 202 -13.40 -31.44 -0.32
CA LEU A 202 -14.51 -32.17 -0.95
C LEU A 202 -15.61 -31.23 -1.43
N GLU A 203 -15.91 -30.19 -0.66
CA GLU A 203 -16.92 -29.21 -1.00
C GLU A 203 -16.53 -28.41 -2.24
N VAL A 204 -15.31 -27.85 -2.29
CA VAL A 204 -14.74 -27.17 -3.46
C VAL A 204 -14.84 -28.06 -4.71
N LEU A 205 -14.40 -29.32 -4.61
CA LEU A 205 -14.50 -30.26 -5.74
C LEU A 205 -15.94 -30.42 -6.24
N VAL A 206 -16.91 -30.54 -5.33
CA VAL A 206 -18.32 -30.74 -5.69
C VAL A 206 -18.95 -29.47 -6.24
N GLU A 207 -18.63 -28.32 -5.65
CA GLU A 207 -19.06 -27.00 -6.11
C GLU A 207 -18.64 -26.77 -7.56
N GLU A 208 -17.33 -26.86 -7.83
CA GLU A 208 -16.70 -26.60 -9.12
C GLU A 208 -17.19 -27.55 -10.22
N GLU A 209 -17.34 -28.84 -9.89
CA GLU A 209 -17.95 -29.81 -10.81
C GLU A 209 -19.40 -29.47 -11.11
N LEU A 210 -20.19 -29.02 -10.13
CA LEU A 210 -21.58 -28.62 -10.36
C LEU A 210 -21.66 -27.40 -11.28
N GLU A 211 -20.78 -26.41 -11.14
CA GLU A 211 -20.77 -25.24 -12.02
C GLU A 211 -20.50 -25.61 -13.47
N LEU A 212 -19.43 -26.40 -13.70
CA LEU A 212 -19.04 -26.82 -15.03
C LEU A 212 -20.09 -27.74 -15.67
N LEU A 213 -20.61 -28.72 -14.92
CA LEU A 213 -21.70 -29.58 -15.38
C LEU A 213 -22.96 -28.77 -15.70
N GLY A 214 -23.24 -27.77 -14.88
CA GLY A 214 -24.35 -26.84 -15.05
C GLY A 214 -24.23 -26.07 -16.37
N ALA A 215 -23.06 -25.49 -16.63
CA ALA A 215 -22.76 -24.73 -17.84
C ALA A 215 -22.86 -25.62 -19.11
N VAL A 216 -22.30 -26.84 -19.06
CA VAL A 216 -22.38 -27.81 -20.16
C VAL A 216 -23.83 -28.24 -20.43
N ALA A 217 -24.63 -28.46 -19.38
CA ALA A 217 -26.04 -28.82 -19.52
C ALA A 217 -26.87 -27.68 -20.14
N LEU A 218 -26.62 -26.43 -19.73
CA LEU A 218 -27.23 -25.25 -20.33
C LEU A 218 -26.85 -25.08 -21.80
N LEU A 219 -25.57 -25.22 -22.15
CA LEU A 219 -25.09 -25.18 -23.53
C LEU A 219 -25.77 -26.27 -24.38
N ALA A 220 -25.78 -27.51 -23.89
CA ALA A 220 -26.44 -28.62 -24.55
C ALA A 220 -27.94 -28.39 -24.75
N SER A 221 -28.61 -27.71 -23.79
CA SER A 221 -30.02 -27.35 -23.90
C SER A 221 -30.29 -26.40 -25.10
N ILE A 222 -29.48 -25.36 -25.25
CA ILE A 222 -29.64 -24.33 -26.31
C ILE A 222 -29.35 -24.93 -27.68
N VAL A 223 -28.25 -25.69 -27.79
CA VAL A 223 -27.89 -26.39 -29.04
C VAL A 223 -29.00 -27.37 -29.42
N ARG A 224 -29.51 -28.13 -28.45
CA ARG A 224 -30.56 -29.12 -28.70
C ARG A 224 -31.86 -28.47 -29.16
N TYR A 225 -32.26 -27.37 -28.53
CA TYR A 225 -33.41 -26.59 -28.94
C TYR A 225 -33.26 -26.06 -30.37
N SER A 226 -32.13 -25.41 -30.67
CA SER A 226 -31.83 -24.85 -31.99
C SER A 226 -31.90 -25.91 -33.08
N LEU A 227 -31.38 -27.11 -32.81
CA LEU A 227 -31.51 -28.27 -33.70
C LEU A 227 -32.95 -28.73 -33.88
N ASP A 228 -33.73 -28.81 -32.80
CA ASP A 228 -35.10 -29.31 -32.89
C ASP A 228 -36.00 -28.34 -33.65
N ILE A 229 -35.88 -27.02 -33.46
CA ILE A 229 -36.63 -26.03 -34.26
C ILE A 229 -36.16 -25.98 -35.73
N THR A 230 -34.88 -26.19 -35.98
CA THR A 230 -34.31 -26.12 -37.34
C THR A 230 -34.59 -27.40 -38.14
N LEU A 231 -34.65 -28.55 -37.49
CA LEU A 231 -34.76 -29.84 -38.19
C LEU A 231 -36.14 -30.49 -38.08
N ARG A 232 -36.95 -30.14 -37.06
CA ARG A 232 -38.21 -30.79 -36.72
C ARG A 232 -39.22 -29.81 -36.11
N LEU A 233 -39.73 -28.89 -36.93
CA LEU A 233 -40.88 -28.08 -36.53
C LEU A 233 -42.17 -28.77 -36.98
N ASP A 234 -42.81 -29.53 -36.08
CA ASP A 234 -44.12 -30.13 -36.36
C ASP A 234 -45.29 -29.16 -36.05
N GLU A 235 -46.48 -29.44 -36.61
CA GLU A 235 -47.69 -28.62 -36.45
C GLU A 235 -48.13 -28.47 -34.98
N SER A 236 -47.78 -29.43 -34.13
CA SER A 236 -48.12 -29.44 -32.69
C SER A 236 -47.21 -28.50 -31.90
N THR A 237 -45.92 -28.52 -32.23
CA THR A 237 -44.84 -27.69 -31.69
C THR A 237 -45.03 -26.24 -32.11
N ARG A 238 -45.38 -26.01 -33.39
CA ARG A 238 -45.72 -24.69 -33.90
C ARG A 238 -46.93 -24.09 -33.17
N ARG A 239 -47.99 -24.88 -32.98
CA ARG A 239 -49.17 -24.45 -32.21
C ARG A 239 -48.84 -24.19 -30.75
N HIS A 240 -47.92 -24.94 -30.15
CA HIS A 240 -47.47 -24.70 -28.78
C HIS A 240 -46.74 -23.36 -28.66
N LEU A 241 -45.74 -23.11 -29.51
CA LEU A 241 -44.96 -21.86 -29.57
C LEU A 241 -45.82 -20.64 -29.91
N ALA A 242 -46.86 -20.80 -30.75
CA ALA A 242 -47.80 -19.74 -31.10
C ALA A 242 -48.89 -19.49 -30.02
N ARG A 243 -49.22 -20.50 -29.18
CA ARG A 243 -50.27 -20.41 -28.15
C ARG A 243 -49.80 -19.86 -26.81
N THR A 244 -48.49 -19.78 -26.56
CA THR A 244 -47.97 -19.20 -25.32
C THR A 244 -48.19 -17.68 -25.32
N LYS A 245 -49.41 -17.29 -24.90
CA LYS A 245 -49.95 -15.92 -24.98
C LYS A 245 -49.24 -14.88 -24.09
N GLY A 246 -48.28 -15.27 -23.25
CA GLY A 246 -47.45 -14.31 -22.49
C GLY A 246 -46.43 -15.00 -21.60
N LEU A 247 -45.39 -14.25 -21.21
CA LEU A 247 -44.35 -14.65 -20.25
C LEU A 247 -44.89 -14.94 -18.83
N LEU A 248 -46.20 -14.80 -18.59
CA LEU A 248 -46.88 -14.88 -17.29
C LEU A 248 -48.00 -15.94 -17.25
N GLY A 249 -47.87 -17.04 -17.99
CA GLY A 249 -48.84 -18.15 -17.92
C GLY A 249 -48.84 -18.85 -16.56
N ARG A 250 -49.96 -19.48 -16.15
CA ARG A 250 -50.09 -20.19 -14.85
C ARG A 250 -48.95 -21.18 -14.55
N ARG A 251 -48.45 -21.88 -15.58
CA ARG A 251 -47.30 -22.80 -15.45
C ARG A 251 -45.98 -22.07 -15.21
N VAL A 252 -45.77 -20.94 -15.87
CA VAL A 252 -44.58 -20.10 -15.68
C VAL A 252 -44.58 -19.48 -14.28
N LEU A 253 -45.73 -18.97 -13.83
CA LEU A 253 -45.89 -18.45 -12.46
C LEU A 253 -45.65 -19.53 -11.40
N ALA A 254 -46.11 -20.77 -11.63
CA ALA A 254 -45.86 -21.88 -10.71
C ALA A 254 -44.37 -22.25 -10.63
N VAL A 255 -43.67 -22.30 -11.78
CA VAL A 255 -42.23 -22.60 -11.81
C VAL A 255 -41.44 -21.44 -11.20
N ALA A 256 -41.74 -20.19 -11.56
CA ALA A 256 -41.09 -19.01 -10.97
C ALA A 256 -41.30 -18.94 -9.45
N GLY A 257 -42.50 -19.24 -8.96
CA GLY A 257 -42.79 -19.34 -7.53
C GLY A 257 -41.98 -20.44 -6.84
N ALA A 258 -41.87 -21.62 -7.46
CA ALA A 258 -41.02 -22.69 -6.94
C ALA A 258 -39.53 -22.32 -6.93
N THR A 259 -39.05 -21.67 -7.98
CA THR A 259 -37.66 -21.15 -8.06
C THR A 259 -37.40 -20.12 -6.95
N LEU A 260 -38.31 -19.17 -6.72
CA LEU A 260 -38.18 -18.20 -5.63
C LEU A 260 -38.12 -18.86 -4.26
N VAL A 261 -38.97 -19.86 -4.00
CA VAL A 261 -38.97 -20.60 -2.72
C VAL A 261 -37.63 -21.32 -2.53
N LEU A 262 -37.14 -22.02 -3.56
CA LEU A 262 -35.86 -22.73 -3.49
C LEU A 262 -34.69 -21.77 -3.24
N MET A 263 -34.65 -20.64 -3.95
CA MET A 263 -33.63 -19.61 -3.75
C MET A 263 -33.70 -18.98 -2.36
N GLY A 264 -34.90 -18.67 -1.89
CA GLY A 264 -35.10 -18.13 -0.54
C GLY A 264 -34.67 -19.11 0.54
N SER A 265 -34.94 -20.41 0.37
CA SER A 265 -34.47 -21.46 1.28
C SER A 265 -32.95 -21.63 1.26
N ALA A 266 -32.33 -21.62 0.09
CA ALA A 266 -30.86 -21.69 -0.04
C ALA A 266 -30.19 -20.48 0.63
N PHE A 267 -30.68 -19.27 0.35
CA PHE A 267 -30.15 -18.06 0.97
C PHE A 267 -30.36 -18.03 2.49
N ALA A 268 -31.53 -18.46 2.98
CA ALA A 268 -31.79 -18.56 4.41
C ALA A 268 -30.84 -19.57 5.09
N LEU A 269 -30.50 -20.67 4.42
CA LEU A 269 -29.52 -21.64 4.90
C LEU A 269 -28.12 -21.02 5.02
N VAL A 270 -27.66 -20.31 3.99
CA VAL A 270 -26.37 -19.60 3.98
C VAL A 270 -26.31 -18.58 5.12
N VAL A 271 -27.34 -17.73 5.26
CA VAL A 271 -27.40 -16.73 6.34
C VAL A 271 -27.44 -17.39 7.73
N HIS A 272 -28.12 -18.52 7.88
CA HIS A 272 -28.17 -19.26 9.14
C HIS A 272 -26.78 -19.73 9.57
N TYR A 273 -26.03 -20.37 8.67
CA TYR A 273 -24.67 -20.85 8.97
C TYR A 273 -23.66 -19.70 9.14
N ALA A 274 -23.80 -18.62 8.38
CA ALA A 274 -23.03 -17.40 8.60
C ALA A 274 -23.27 -16.79 10.01
N GLY A 275 -24.50 -16.89 10.52
CA GLY A 275 -24.84 -16.54 11.90
C GLY A 275 -24.13 -17.41 12.92
N LEU A 276 -24.11 -18.73 12.71
CA LEU A 276 -23.39 -19.66 13.60
C LEU A 276 -21.88 -19.37 13.65
N LEU A 277 -21.27 -19.07 12.50
CA LEU A 277 -19.85 -18.65 12.43
C LEU A 277 -19.60 -17.37 13.24
N ALA A 278 -20.52 -16.40 13.14
CA ALA A 278 -20.43 -15.16 13.90
C ALA A 278 -20.57 -15.38 15.41
N ASP A 279 -21.51 -16.24 15.82
CA ASP A 279 -21.76 -16.55 17.23
C ASP A 279 -20.57 -17.28 17.88
N GLU A 280 -19.85 -18.11 17.12
CA GLU A 280 -18.63 -18.78 17.59
C GLU A 280 -17.35 -17.93 17.50
N GLY A 281 -17.43 -16.75 16.87
CA GLY A 281 -16.26 -15.89 16.67
C GLY A 281 -15.21 -16.53 15.76
N ALA A 282 -15.65 -17.21 14.70
CA ALA A 282 -14.77 -17.81 13.70
C ALA A 282 -13.84 -16.76 13.06
N PRO A 283 -12.62 -17.13 12.61
CA PRO A 283 -11.75 -16.19 11.93
C PRO A 283 -12.39 -15.69 10.62
N LEU A 284 -12.18 -14.41 10.32
CA LEU A 284 -12.63 -13.84 9.04
C LEU A 284 -11.74 -14.32 7.89
N SER A 285 -12.29 -14.38 6.69
CA SER A 285 -11.49 -14.73 5.51
C SER A 285 -10.31 -13.76 5.30
N ARG A 286 -9.19 -14.25 4.77
CA ARG A 286 -7.96 -13.46 4.54
C ARG A 286 -8.19 -12.17 3.75
N LEU A 287 -9.09 -12.20 2.77
CA LEU A 287 -9.47 -11.02 1.97
C LEU A 287 -10.23 -9.97 2.80
N HIS A 288 -11.03 -10.42 3.76
CA HIS A 288 -11.77 -9.57 4.69
C HIS A 288 -10.82 -8.92 5.70
N GLU A 289 -9.86 -9.68 6.25
CA GLU A 289 -8.79 -9.14 7.09
C GLU A 289 -7.96 -8.10 6.32
N ARG A 290 -7.59 -8.40 5.07
CA ARG A 290 -6.86 -7.46 4.20
C ARG A 290 -7.66 -6.18 3.94
N ALA A 291 -8.95 -6.27 3.65
CA ALA A 291 -9.80 -5.10 3.42
C ALA A 291 -9.90 -4.19 4.67
N LEU A 292 -9.99 -4.79 5.86
CA LEU A 292 -9.99 -4.05 7.13
C LEU A 292 -8.63 -3.40 7.42
N LEU A 293 -7.52 -4.11 7.15
CA LEU A 293 -6.17 -3.56 7.27
C LEU A 293 -5.93 -2.41 6.28
N ASP A 294 -6.39 -2.54 5.03
CA ASP A 294 -6.26 -1.49 4.02
C ASP A 294 -7.17 -0.28 4.29
N LYS A 295 -8.35 -0.47 4.89
CA LYS A 295 -9.18 0.65 5.40
C LYS A 295 -8.45 1.39 6.52
N GLN A 296 -7.83 0.66 7.46
CA GLN A 296 -6.99 1.28 8.49
C GLN A 296 -5.76 1.98 7.89
N ARG A 297 -5.34 1.59 6.68
CA ARG A 297 -4.26 2.22 5.91
C ARG A 297 -4.72 3.37 5.02
N SER A 298 -6.00 3.73 4.88
CA SER A 298 -6.39 4.90 4.07
C SER A 298 -5.73 6.18 4.59
N SER A 299 -5.33 7.09 3.68
CA SER A 299 -4.53 8.31 3.87
C SER A 299 -4.36 8.76 5.32
N ILE A 300 -3.10 8.88 5.76
CA ILE A 300 -2.78 9.38 7.09
C ILE A 300 -3.46 10.74 7.30
N ALA A 301 -4.45 10.79 8.18
CA ALA A 301 -5.17 12.02 8.48
C ALA A 301 -4.21 13.06 9.05
N ARG A 302 -4.35 14.32 8.63
CA ARG A 302 -3.53 15.44 9.10
C ARG A 302 -3.51 15.56 10.63
N GLU A 303 -4.67 15.40 11.27
CA GLU A 303 -4.79 15.43 12.73
C GLU A 303 -3.89 14.37 13.40
N ARG A 304 -3.83 13.16 12.84
CA ARG A 304 -2.96 12.09 13.34
C ARG A 304 -1.47 12.43 13.23
N LEU A 305 -1.06 13.19 12.21
CA LEU A 305 0.33 13.68 12.10
C LEU A 305 0.62 14.71 13.17
N LEU A 306 -0.30 15.67 13.36
CA LEU A 306 -0.18 16.72 14.35
C LEU A 306 -0.14 16.18 15.78
N ASP A 307 -0.99 15.21 16.12
CA ASP A 307 -0.99 14.53 17.42
C ASP A 307 0.35 13.80 17.65
N ALA A 308 0.86 13.13 16.62
CA ALA A 308 2.14 12.45 16.72
C ALA A 308 3.31 13.44 16.88
N ALA A 309 3.25 14.59 16.23
CA ALA A 309 4.23 15.66 16.39
C ALA A 309 4.18 16.25 17.81
N ASP A 310 2.99 16.54 18.33
CA ASP A 310 2.80 17.03 19.70
C ASP A 310 3.31 16.04 20.74
N ALA A 311 3.03 14.75 20.56
CA ALA A 311 3.52 13.71 21.44
C ALA A 311 5.06 13.63 21.43
N ALA A 312 5.69 13.65 20.25
CA ALA A 312 7.15 13.60 20.11
C ALA A 312 7.83 14.85 20.70
N ALA A 313 7.28 16.05 20.45
CA ALA A 313 7.77 17.30 21.02
C ALA A 313 7.61 17.31 22.54
N GLY A 314 6.46 16.86 23.06
CA GLY A 314 6.22 16.68 24.48
C GLY A 314 7.20 15.70 25.14
N TYR A 315 7.56 14.61 24.47
CA TYR A 315 8.60 13.70 24.94
C TYR A 315 9.95 14.41 25.06
N LEU A 316 10.39 15.11 24.00
CA LEU A 316 11.66 15.83 24.00
C LEU A 316 11.70 16.92 25.07
N ALA A 317 10.62 17.66 25.27
CA ALA A 317 10.50 18.67 26.32
C ALA A 317 10.66 18.08 27.72
N ARG A 318 10.03 16.91 27.99
CA ARG A 318 10.20 16.17 29.26
C ARG A 318 11.59 15.56 29.41
N ALA A 319 12.21 15.14 28.30
CA ALA A 319 13.56 14.59 28.30
C ALA A 319 14.63 15.67 28.51
N CYS A 320 14.31 16.96 28.37
CA CYS A 320 15.19 18.08 28.65
C CYS A 320 15.13 18.45 30.13
N ASP A 321 16.21 18.21 30.86
CA ASP A 321 16.29 18.55 32.27
C ASP A 321 16.35 20.08 32.52
N GLU A 322 16.45 20.46 33.81
CA GLU A 322 16.51 21.84 34.26
C GLU A 322 17.80 22.57 33.84
N ASP A 323 18.90 21.83 33.64
CA ASP A 323 20.17 22.35 33.15
C ASP A 323 20.18 22.54 31.62
N GLY A 324 19.12 22.07 30.95
CA GLY A 324 18.98 22.08 29.50
C GLY A 324 19.58 20.86 28.81
N GLN A 325 20.03 19.84 29.55
CA GLN A 325 20.61 18.64 28.97
C GLN A 325 19.51 17.60 28.67
N PHE A 326 19.44 17.13 27.42
CA PHE A 326 18.54 16.01 27.10
C PHE A 326 19.04 14.68 27.67
N GLU A 327 18.13 13.86 28.22
CA GLU A 327 18.35 12.46 28.54
C GLU A 327 18.58 11.67 27.23
N TYR A 328 19.86 11.55 26.83
CA TYR A 328 20.22 11.05 25.50
C TYR A 328 19.67 9.66 25.19
N ARG A 329 19.70 8.76 26.17
CA ARG A 329 19.30 7.35 26.03
C ARG A 329 18.56 6.90 27.27
N VAL A 330 17.38 6.31 27.05
CA VAL A 330 16.64 5.56 28.07
C VAL A 330 16.30 4.18 27.54
N ASN A 331 16.01 3.24 28.43
CA ASN A 331 15.50 1.93 28.04
C ASN A 331 14.20 1.67 28.79
N MET A 332 13.18 1.20 28.05
CA MET A 332 11.89 0.86 28.64
C MET A 332 11.97 -0.40 29.53
N ASP A 333 12.92 -1.30 29.27
CA ASP A 333 13.24 -2.40 30.18
C ASP A 333 14.01 -1.85 31.38
N ALA A 334 13.35 -1.81 32.54
CA ALA A 334 13.93 -1.31 33.79
C ALA A 334 15.17 -2.09 34.26
N THR A 335 15.41 -3.30 33.74
CA THR A 335 16.61 -4.08 34.08
C THR A 335 17.80 -3.83 33.15
N ALA A 336 17.57 -3.17 32.01
CA ALA A 336 18.62 -2.88 31.05
C ALA A 336 19.55 -1.77 31.57
N ARG A 337 20.85 -2.06 31.59
CA ARG A 337 21.86 -1.06 31.99
C ARG A 337 22.17 -0.12 30.83
N VAL A 338 21.76 1.14 30.94
CA VAL A 338 22.13 2.20 29.99
C VAL A 338 23.40 2.90 30.48
N ARG A 339 24.50 2.78 29.72
CA ARG A 339 25.74 3.50 30.04
C ARG A 339 25.51 5.01 29.85
N PRO A 340 25.85 5.86 30.85
CA PRO A 340 25.77 7.31 30.71
C PRO A 340 26.65 7.77 29.56
N ARG A 341 26.03 8.36 28.53
CA ARG A 341 26.69 8.98 27.39
C ARG A 341 25.86 10.16 26.94
N TYR A 342 26.48 11.08 26.24
CA TYR A 342 25.80 12.22 25.68
C TYR A 342 26.38 12.58 24.31
N ASN A 343 25.53 13.11 23.43
CA ASN A 343 25.89 13.38 22.05
C ASN A 343 25.43 14.79 21.64
N VAL A 344 26.40 15.68 21.44
CA VAL A 344 26.18 17.09 21.08
C VAL A 344 25.41 17.25 19.77
N LEU A 345 25.66 16.42 18.75
CA LEU A 345 24.93 16.51 17.48
C LEU A 345 23.44 16.23 17.68
N ARG A 346 23.12 15.28 18.58
CA ARG A 346 21.72 14.91 18.85
C ARG A 346 21.03 15.93 19.73
N HIS A 347 21.77 16.61 20.61
CA HIS A 347 21.28 17.78 21.34
C HIS A 347 20.86 18.89 20.40
N LEU A 348 21.75 19.29 19.48
CA LEU A 348 21.50 20.36 18.51
C LEU A 348 20.35 20.00 17.57
N GLY A 349 20.31 18.75 17.10
CA GLY A 349 19.19 18.27 16.30
C GLY A 349 17.86 18.28 17.05
N SER A 350 17.83 18.01 18.36
CA SER A 350 16.60 18.08 19.15
C SER A 350 16.10 19.51 19.31
N ILE A 351 17.00 20.48 19.48
CA ILE A 351 16.64 21.91 19.48
C ILE A 351 15.98 22.26 18.14
N HIS A 352 16.61 21.91 17.02
CA HIS A 352 16.06 22.21 15.69
C HIS A 352 14.67 21.58 15.46
N ALA A 353 14.46 20.32 15.84
CA ALA A 353 13.15 19.69 15.70
C ALA A 353 12.08 20.34 16.60
N LEU A 354 12.45 20.77 17.81
CA LEU A 354 11.56 21.51 18.69
C LEU A 354 11.21 22.89 18.13
N THR A 355 12.16 23.60 17.49
CA THR A 355 11.86 24.88 16.82
C THR A 355 10.93 24.68 15.61
N GLN A 356 11.10 23.60 14.85
CA GLN A 356 10.18 23.25 13.76
C GLN A 356 8.75 22.99 14.26
N HIS A 357 8.62 22.31 15.41
CA HIS A 357 7.34 22.09 16.07
C HIS A 357 6.75 23.40 16.60
N HIS A 358 7.54 24.21 17.31
CA HIS A 358 7.10 25.49 17.88
C HIS A 358 6.55 26.45 16.82
N ALA A 359 7.16 26.51 15.64
CA ALA A 359 6.70 27.33 14.52
C ALA A 359 5.27 26.98 14.05
N ARG A 360 4.84 25.72 14.23
CA ARG A 360 3.52 25.22 13.81
C ARG A 360 2.53 25.11 14.96
N ARG A 361 3.00 24.72 16.15
CA ARG A 361 2.20 24.37 17.34
C ARG A 361 2.88 24.90 18.61
N PRO A 362 2.92 26.23 18.82
CA PRO A 362 3.64 26.80 19.95
C PRO A 362 2.99 26.40 21.28
N THR A 363 3.77 25.78 22.17
CA THR A 363 3.38 25.51 23.55
C THR A 363 4.42 26.07 24.53
N PRO A 364 4.00 26.53 25.73
CA PRO A 364 4.93 27.03 26.75
C PRO A 364 6.00 26.00 27.15
N GLU A 365 5.64 24.72 27.21
CA GLU A 365 6.53 23.64 27.61
C GLU A 365 7.64 23.40 26.59
N VAL A 366 7.29 23.39 25.30
CA VAL A 366 8.26 23.25 24.20
C VAL A 366 9.16 24.47 24.14
N ARG A 367 8.60 25.67 24.26
CA ARG A 367 9.38 26.91 24.29
C ARG A 367 10.40 26.90 25.43
N ALA A 368 9.97 26.60 26.65
CA ALA A 368 10.86 26.54 27.81
C ALA A 368 11.97 25.48 27.63
N ALA A 369 11.69 24.35 26.96
CA ALA A 369 12.71 23.36 26.63
C ALA A 369 13.73 23.87 25.60
N ILE A 370 13.29 24.60 24.57
CA ILE A 370 14.16 25.26 23.59
C ILE A 370 15.10 26.25 24.30
N GLU A 371 14.56 27.08 25.18
CA GLU A 371 15.31 28.10 25.95
C GLU A 371 16.39 27.45 26.82
N ARG A 372 16.03 26.46 27.66
CA ARG A 372 16.99 25.75 28.51
C ARG A 372 18.05 25.01 27.70
N ALA A 373 17.64 24.28 26.67
CA ALA A 373 18.55 23.51 25.82
C ALA A 373 19.54 24.40 25.07
N THR A 374 19.08 25.57 24.62
CA THR A 374 19.95 26.57 23.96
C THR A 374 20.89 27.23 24.96
N SER A 375 20.43 27.50 26.19
CA SER A 375 21.29 28.02 27.25
C SER A 375 22.46 27.06 27.57
N LEU A 376 22.22 25.73 27.57
CA LEU A 376 23.29 24.74 27.67
C LEU A 376 24.31 24.86 26.52
N VAL A 377 23.83 25.12 25.29
CA VAL A 377 24.71 25.28 24.11
C VAL A 377 25.69 26.42 24.35
N HIS A 378 25.21 27.60 24.74
CA HIS A 378 26.08 28.76 25.00
C HIS A 378 27.03 28.54 26.18
N ARG A 379 26.56 27.94 27.29
CA ARG A 379 27.37 27.77 28.50
C ARG A 379 28.43 26.68 28.39
N ARG A 380 28.13 25.57 27.70
CA ARG A 380 28.91 24.33 27.81
C ARG A 380 29.31 23.68 26.50
N ILE A 381 28.74 24.08 25.36
CA ILE A 381 29.04 23.46 24.06
C ILE A 381 29.85 24.44 23.20
N LEU A 382 29.43 25.69 23.09
CA LEU A 382 30.20 26.69 22.36
C LEU A 382 31.50 27.04 23.10
N GLY A 383 32.54 27.34 22.33
CA GLY A 383 33.81 27.78 22.88
C GLY A 383 34.82 28.13 21.79
N PRO A 384 35.83 28.96 22.12
CA PRO A 384 36.87 29.33 21.19
C PRO A 384 37.72 28.11 20.79
N VAL A 385 38.36 28.19 19.64
CA VAL A 385 39.31 27.16 19.18
C VAL A 385 40.73 27.53 19.65
N PRO A 386 41.50 26.59 20.24
CA PRO A 386 42.89 26.83 20.61
C PRO A 386 43.69 27.41 19.45
N ASP A 387 44.54 28.40 19.74
CA ASP A 387 45.38 29.14 18.78
C ASP A 387 44.62 29.95 17.71
N HIS A 388 43.29 29.94 17.75
CA HIS A 388 42.38 30.61 16.81
C HIS A 388 41.20 31.27 17.54
N PRO A 389 41.44 32.32 18.37
CA PRO A 389 40.41 32.93 19.22
C PRO A 389 39.27 33.61 18.44
N GLU A 390 39.46 33.89 17.15
CA GLU A 390 38.46 34.43 16.22
C GLU A 390 37.43 33.40 15.75
N LEU A 391 37.72 32.11 15.96
CA LEU A 391 36.87 30.99 15.60
C LEU A 391 36.03 30.53 16.79
N LEU A 392 34.77 30.22 16.53
CA LEU A 392 33.87 29.60 17.51
C LEU A 392 33.49 28.20 17.03
N ALA A 393 33.38 27.24 17.93
CA ALA A 393 33.03 25.88 17.58
C ALA A 393 32.11 25.21 18.63
N ALA A 394 31.41 24.17 18.19
CA ALA A 394 30.61 23.29 19.03
C ALA A 394 31.45 22.11 19.55
N TRP A 395 31.84 22.18 20.83
CA TRP A 395 32.72 21.21 21.47
C TRP A 395 31.98 19.98 21.99
N SER A 396 32.52 18.81 21.68
CA SER A 396 32.22 17.55 22.35
C SER A 396 33.25 17.33 23.47
N ARG A 397 33.04 17.97 24.63
CA ARG A 397 33.93 17.84 25.80
C ARG A 397 33.78 16.46 26.47
N ALA A 398 34.88 15.84 26.88
CA ALA A 398 34.89 14.52 27.51
C ALA A 398 34.01 14.48 28.77
N GLU A 399 34.06 15.54 29.59
CA GLU A 399 33.24 15.69 30.80
C GLU A 399 31.73 15.68 30.50
N LEU A 400 31.31 16.32 29.41
CA LEU A 400 29.91 16.40 29.00
C LEU A 400 29.46 15.10 28.32
N THR A 401 30.25 14.61 27.36
CA THR A 401 29.92 13.44 26.55
C THR A 401 29.97 12.12 27.32
N ARG A 402 30.74 12.08 28.42
CA ARG A 402 31.01 10.87 29.21
C ARG A 402 31.49 9.71 28.33
N ASP A 403 32.27 10.03 27.29
CA ASP A 403 32.91 9.06 26.41
C ASP A 403 34.42 9.03 26.65
N LYS A 404 35.10 8.02 26.06
CA LYS A 404 36.56 7.89 26.13
C LYS A 404 37.30 8.80 25.16
N ASP A 405 36.58 9.41 24.24
CA ASP A 405 37.16 10.34 23.27
C ASP A 405 37.67 11.59 24.00
N PRO A 406 38.82 12.15 23.57
CA PRO A 406 39.28 13.44 24.08
C PRO A 406 38.33 14.56 23.67
N ASP A 407 38.52 15.73 24.27
CA ASP A 407 37.89 16.96 23.82
C ASP A 407 38.14 17.15 22.32
N GLN A 408 37.04 17.26 21.57
CA GLN A 408 37.07 17.32 20.12
C GLN A 408 35.94 18.18 19.59
N ILE A 409 36.16 18.82 18.46
CA ILE A 409 35.12 19.42 17.64
C ILE A 409 34.80 18.44 16.51
N LYS A 410 33.52 18.23 16.25
CA LYS A 410 33.03 17.43 15.13
C LYS A 410 32.44 18.40 14.12
N THR A 411 32.90 18.38 12.87
CA THR A 411 32.48 19.36 11.86
C THR A 411 30.96 19.38 11.66
N GLY A 412 30.31 18.21 11.66
CA GLY A 412 28.85 18.12 11.60
C GLY A 412 28.14 18.75 12.81
N ALA A 413 28.76 18.75 14.00
CA ALA A 413 28.21 19.43 15.16
C ALA A 413 28.23 20.96 15.01
N VAL A 414 29.23 21.52 14.32
CA VAL A 414 29.27 22.96 14.04
C VAL A 414 28.22 23.34 13.02
N GLY A 415 28.04 22.53 11.97
CA GLY A 415 26.94 22.69 11.01
C GLY A 415 25.57 22.65 11.69
N LEU A 416 25.30 21.64 12.51
CA LEU A 416 24.05 21.54 13.26
C LEU A 416 23.88 22.65 14.31
N ALA A 417 24.97 23.22 14.83
CA ALA A 417 24.88 24.37 15.74
C ALA A 417 24.37 25.61 15.00
N LEU A 418 24.84 25.85 13.78
CA LEU A 418 24.29 26.92 12.93
C LEU A 418 22.81 26.68 12.64
N VAL A 419 22.44 25.48 12.18
CA VAL A 419 21.02 25.13 11.90
C VAL A 419 20.12 25.36 13.12
N ALA A 420 20.54 24.89 14.29
CA ALA A 420 19.75 25.01 15.52
C ALA A 420 19.66 26.46 16.00
N LEU A 421 20.79 27.18 16.09
CA LEU A 421 20.80 28.54 16.64
C LEU A 421 20.13 29.56 15.72
N VAL A 422 20.27 29.43 14.39
CA VAL A 422 19.52 30.25 13.44
C VAL A 422 18.01 30.01 13.59
N ALA A 423 17.58 28.76 13.77
CA ALA A 423 16.17 28.46 13.99
C ALA A 423 15.66 29.00 15.34
N VAL A 424 16.50 29.04 16.38
CA VAL A 424 16.15 29.63 17.67
C VAL A 424 15.96 31.15 17.56
N GLU A 425 16.70 31.85 16.70
CA GLU A 425 16.49 33.29 16.49
C GLU A 425 15.07 33.64 15.99
N SER A 426 14.38 32.72 15.30
CA SER A 426 12.97 32.91 14.94
C SER A 426 11.99 32.72 16.11
N VAL A 427 12.42 32.06 17.19
CA VAL A 427 11.61 31.79 18.39
C VAL A 427 11.88 32.86 19.46
N GLU A 428 13.15 33.15 19.70
CA GLU A 428 13.62 34.13 20.68
C GLU A 428 14.77 34.93 20.09
N PRO A 429 14.48 36.05 19.40
CA PRO A 429 15.51 36.90 18.79
C PRO A 429 16.50 37.44 19.82
N GLY A 430 17.79 37.44 19.45
CA GLY A 430 18.88 37.92 20.31
C GLY A 430 19.47 36.85 21.23
N THR A 431 19.05 35.59 21.11
CA THR A 431 19.61 34.46 21.87
C THR A 431 21.06 34.20 21.47
N SER A 432 21.36 34.27 20.16
CA SER A 432 22.68 34.16 19.56
C SER A 432 23.03 35.45 18.83
N SER A 433 24.19 36.02 19.13
CA SER A 433 24.66 37.18 18.35
C SER A 433 25.12 36.74 16.96
N ILE A 434 24.93 37.61 15.97
CA ILE A 434 25.40 37.31 14.60
C ILE A 434 26.92 37.02 14.56
N GLU A 435 27.71 37.64 15.43
CA GLU A 435 29.15 37.36 15.51
C GLU A 435 29.48 35.96 16.05
N GLN A 436 28.66 35.40 16.94
CA GLN A 436 28.80 34.00 17.35
C GLN A 436 28.52 33.06 16.17
N LEU A 437 27.46 33.35 15.41
CA LEU A 437 27.09 32.55 14.24
C LEU A 437 28.16 32.65 13.13
N ARG A 438 28.66 33.85 12.85
CA ARG A 438 29.83 34.05 11.96
C ARG A 438 31.07 33.33 12.47
N GLY A 439 31.31 33.30 13.77
CA GLY A 439 32.40 32.54 14.38
C GLY A 439 32.33 31.04 14.07
N LEU A 440 31.13 30.45 14.09
CA LEU A 440 30.88 29.06 13.69
C LEU A 440 31.09 28.86 12.18
N GLY A 441 30.61 29.79 11.36
CA GLY A 441 30.84 29.81 9.91
C GLY A 441 32.34 29.86 9.57
N ARG A 442 33.08 30.76 10.21
CA ARG A 442 34.55 30.88 10.05
C ARG A 442 35.27 29.59 10.42
N TYR A 443 34.83 28.86 11.45
CA TYR A 443 35.39 27.55 11.76
C TYR A 443 35.17 26.55 10.63
N LEU A 444 33.96 26.51 10.04
CA LEU A 444 33.70 25.62 8.91
C LEU A 444 34.59 25.95 7.70
N LEU A 445 34.80 27.24 7.40
CA LEU A 445 35.77 27.64 6.37
C LEU A 445 37.19 27.18 6.69
N TYR A 446 37.63 27.36 7.93
CA TYR A 446 38.94 26.89 8.41
C TYR A 446 39.10 25.37 8.28
N ALA A 447 38.05 24.61 8.56
CA ALA A 447 38.06 23.15 8.45
C ALA A 447 37.90 22.64 7.00
N GLN A 448 37.56 23.50 6.04
CA GLN A 448 37.35 23.11 4.64
C GLN A 448 38.68 23.01 3.89
N LYS A 449 38.91 21.86 3.24
CA LYS A 449 40.08 21.59 2.40
C LYS A 449 39.95 22.27 1.04
N GLN A 450 41.03 22.32 0.28
CA GLN A 450 41.07 22.92 -1.06
C GLN A 450 40.17 22.20 -2.09
N ASP A 451 39.94 20.91 -1.94
CA ASP A 451 39.07 20.11 -2.83
C ASP A 451 37.56 20.25 -2.52
N GLY A 452 37.22 20.98 -1.46
CA GLY A 452 35.85 21.20 -0.97
C GLY A 452 35.41 20.23 0.13
N SER A 453 36.18 19.18 0.41
CA SER A 453 35.92 18.29 1.55
C SER A 453 36.19 19.01 2.88
N PHE A 454 35.73 18.46 4.00
CA PHE A 454 36.10 18.96 5.33
C PHE A 454 37.03 17.99 6.06
N HIS A 455 37.90 18.53 6.93
CA HIS A 455 38.41 17.74 8.05
C HIS A 455 37.22 17.30 8.92
N ALA A 456 37.21 16.04 9.36
CA ALA A 456 36.05 15.50 10.06
C ALA A 456 35.99 15.97 11.51
N LYS A 457 37.16 16.24 12.09
CA LYS A 457 37.33 16.61 13.49
C LYS A 457 38.42 17.66 13.66
N TYR A 458 38.40 18.30 14.82
CA TYR A 458 39.55 18.99 15.40
C TYR A 458 39.79 18.44 16.80
N ILE A 459 41.00 17.94 17.06
CA ILE A 459 41.40 17.32 18.32
C ILE A 459 42.70 18.00 18.79
N PRO A 460 42.66 18.89 19.80
CA PRO A 460 43.85 19.60 20.27
C PRO A 460 45.01 18.67 20.63
N SER A 461 44.71 17.57 21.33
CA SER A 461 45.72 16.58 21.75
C SER A 461 46.32 15.78 20.60
N ALA A 462 45.73 15.82 19.40
CA ALA A 462 46.25 15.19 18.19
C ALA A 462 46.87 16.20 17.21
N GLY A 463 47.03 17.46 17.60
CA GLY A 463 47.66 18.51 16.77
C GLY A 463 46.69 19.35 15.95
N GLY A 464 45.38 19.33 16.24
CA GLY A 464 44.39 20.21 15.62
C GLY A 464 43.48 19.48 14.62
N LEU A 465 43.37 19.99 13.39
CA LEU A 465 42.52 19.40 12.34
C LEU A 465 42.90 17.95 12.07
N ASP A 466 41.91 17.05 12.11
CA ASP A 466 42.09 15.60 12.03
C ASP A 466 41.12 14.99 11.00
N ASP A 467 41.69 14.13 10.15
CA ASP A 467 40.97 13.38 9.12
C ASP A 467 41.32 11.88 9.12
N THR A 468 41.96 11.37 10.18
CA THR A 468 42.24 9.94 10.35
C THR A 468 40.98 9.07 10.27
N TRP A 469 39.82 9.66 10.57
CA TRP A 469 38.51 9.10 10.31
C TRP A 469 37.59 10.15 9.67
N THR A 470 36.82 9.76 8.66
CA THR A 470 35.85 10.65 7.99
C THR A 470 34.41 10.18 8.20
N SER A 471 33.51 11.12 8.50
CA SER A 471 32.07 10.87 8.56
C SER A 471 31.44 10.94 7.17
N ARG A 472 30.50 10.02 6.90
CA ARG A 472 29.68 10.05 5.68
C ARG A 472 28.59 11.15 5.70
N TYR A 473 28.33 11.78 6.85
CA TYR A 473 27.23 12.73 7.06
C TYR A 473 27.67 14.16 7.39
N TYR A 474 28.87 14.34 7.97
CA TYR A 474 29.32 15.67 8.40
C TYR A 474 29.44 16.69 7.27
N PRO A 475 29.88 16.33 6.05
CA PRO A 475 29.93 17.30 4.96
C PRO A 475 28.55 17.87 4.60
N GLY A 476 27.50 17.04 4.57
CA GLY A 476 26.13 17.48 4.33
C GLY A 476 25.58 18.35 5.45
N GLU A 477 25.81 17.95 6.71
CA GLU A 477 25.43 18.75 7.90
C GLU A 477 26.14 20.12 7.94
N ALA A 478 27.42 20.18 7.55
CA ALA A 478 28.19 21.42 7.48
C ALA A 478 27.71 22.33 6.35
N ALA A 479 27.43 21.78 5.16
CA ALA A 479 26.87 22.54 4.04
C ALA A 479 25.51 23.14 4.41
N LEU A 480 24.62 22.35 5.05
CA LEU A 480 23.32 22.84 5.53
C LEU A 480 23.47 23.96 6.56
N GLY A 481 24.42 23.84 7.50
CA GLY A 481 24.68 24.89 8.49
C GLY A 481 25.18 26.20 7.88
N LEU A 482 26.06 26.14 6.87
CA LEU A 482 26.51 27.32 6.13
C LEU A 482 25.37 28.00 5.37
N LEU A 483 24.46 27.22 4.79
CA LEU A 483 23.27 27.75 4.11
C LEU A 483 22.27 28.37 5.10
N ALA A 484 22.12 27.79 6.29
CA ALA A 484 21.34 28.37 7.37
C ALA A 484 21.95 29.70 7.86
N LEU A 485 23.28 29.83 7.91
CA LEU A 485 23.92 31.11 8.21
C LEU A 485 23.70 32.12 7.08
N TYR A 486 23.88 31.70 5.82
CA TYR A 486 23.71 32.55 4.64
C TYR A 486 22.31 33.19 4.56
N SER A 487 21.26 32.48 5.00
CA SER A 487 19.89 33.02 4.96
C SER A 487 19.66 34.23 5.86
N ILE A 488 20.50 34.43 6.90
CA ILE A 488 20.43 35.59 7.80
C ILE A 488 21.65 36.53 7.67
N ASP A 489 22.73 36.08 7.04
CA ASP A 489 23.95 36.82 6.77
C ASP A 489 24.45 36.48 5.36
N PRO A 490 23.98 37.18 4.31
CA PRO A 490 24.18 36.80 2.92
C PRO A 490 25.59 37.09 2.39
N ASP A 491 26.63 36.75 3.17
CA ASP A 491 28.02 36.76 2.75
C ASP A 491 28.27 35.63 1.74
N PRO A 492 28.77 35.94 0.52
CA PRO A 492 29.06 34.94 -0.50
C PRO A 492 30.03 33.83 -0.07
N ALA A 493 30.86 34.07 0.96
CA ALA A 493 31.80 33.07 1.47
C ALA A 493 31.06 31.83 2.03
N TRP A 494 29.92 32.02 2.70
CA TRP A 494 29.14 30.91 3.26
C TRP A 494 28.51 30.05 2.16
N LEU A 495 27.86 30.71 1.19
CA LEU A 495 27.22 30.07 0.04
C LEU A 495 28.24 29.28 -0.78
N ARG A 496 29.37 29.90 -1.14
CA ARG A 496 30.43 29.25 -1.93
C ARG A 496 31.05 28.06 -1.20
N ALA A 497 31.22 28.14 0.13
CA ALA A 497 31.73 27.01 0.90
C ALA A 497 30.75 25.83 0.95
N ALA A 498 29.44 26.09 1.10
CA ALA A 498 28.42 25.06 1.01
C ALA A 498 28.39 24.40 -0.39
N ALA A 499 28.44 25.21 -1.45
CA ALA A 499 28.50 24.73 -2.84
C ALA A 499 29.74 23.85 -3.08
N ARG A 500 30.92 24.25 -2.59
CA ARG A 500 32.16 23.45 -2.71
C ARG A 500 32.05 22.09 -1.99
N ALA A 501 31.34 22.04 -0.87
CA ALA A 501 31.10 20.79 -0.15
C ALA A 501 30.20 19.84 -0.95
N LEU A 502 29.09 20.35 -1.50
CA LEU A 502 28.21 19.55 -2.37
C LEU A 502 28.92 19.14 -3.66
N ALA A 503 29.72 20.03 -4.26
CA ALA A 503 30.57 19.72 -5.42
C ALA A 503 31.57 18.59 -5.14
N TYR A 504 32.20 18.60 -3.97
CA TYR A 504 33.04 17.50 -3.54
C TYR A 504 32.25 16.19 -3.41
N LEU A 505 31.09 16.21 -2.76
CA LEU A 505 30.26 15.01 -2.59
C LEU A 505 29.78 14.45 -3.94
N ALA A 506 29.35 15.31 -4.86
CA ALA A 506 28.96 14.94 -6.22
C ALA A 506 30.12 14.27 -6.97
N ARG A 507 31.31 14.89 -6.97
CA ARG A 507 32.52 14.30 -7.60
C ARG A 507 32.94 12.99 -6.95
N ALA A 508 32.98 12.94 -5.61
CA ALA A 508 33.47 11.78 -4.87
C ALA A 508 32.54 10.56 -4.99
N ARG A 509 31.25 10.78 -5.24
CA ARG A 509 30.22 9.75 -5.41
C ARG A 509 29.90 9.46 -6.88
N ALA A 510 30.45 10.23 -7.80
CA ALA A 510 30.22 10.05 -9.23
C ALA A 510 30.49 8.59 -9.65
N ARG A 511 29.56 8.02 -10.42
CA ARG A 511 29.59 6.64 -10.93
C ARG A 511 29.51 5.54 -9.86
N GLN A 512 29.23 5.88 -8.60
CA GLN A 512 28.94 4.89 -7.57
C GLN A 512 27.44 4.63 -7.51
N ARG A 513 27.06 3.36 -7.58
CA ARG A 513 25.66 2.96 -7.39
C ARG A 513 25.26 3.05 -5.92
N ASP A 514 26.15 2.63 -5.03
CA ASP A 514 25.93 2.58 -3.58
C ASP A 514 26.56 3.78 -2.88
N VAL A 515 25.75 4.82 -2.68
CA VAL A 515 26.15 6.02 -1.96
C VAL A 515 25.55 6.05 -0.56
N PRO A 516 26.16 6.75 0.41
CA PRO A 516 25.56 6.90 1.73
C PRO A 516 24.18 7.58 1.62
N ALA A 517 23.23 7.13 2.43
CA ALA A 517 21.91 7.75 2.62
C ALA A 517 22.03 9.10 3.37
N ASP A 518 22.67 10.06 2.72
CA ASP A 518 23.09 11.35 3.25
C ASP A 518 21.96 12.37 3.13
N HIS A 519 20.96 12.23 3.99
CA HIS A 519 19.82 13.15 4.07
C HIS A 519 20.22 14.61 4.29
N GLY A 520 21.34 14.88 4.99
CA GLY A 520 21.86 16.24 5.17
C GLY A 520 22.25 16.89 3.85
N SER A 521 22.83 16.13 2.92
CA SER A 521 23.14 16.64 1.58
C SER A 521 21.89 16.92 0.73
N LEU A 522 20.78 16.20 0.94
CA LEU A 522 19.50 16.48 0.28
C LEU A 522 18.87 17.78 0.79
N LEU A 523 18.88 17.99 2.12
CA LEU A 523 18.46 19.25 2.73
C LEU A 523 19.32 20.44 2.26
N ALA A 524 20.64 20.27 2.23
CA ALA A 524 21.56 21.29 1.74
C ALA A 524 21.35 21.57 0.23
N THR A 525 21.01 20.56 -0.56
CA THR A 525 20.69 20.74 -1.98
C THR A 525 19.43 21.58 -2.14
N ALA A 526 18.35 21.24 -1.42
CA ALA A 526 17.11 22.01 -1.43
C ALA A 526 17.35 23.49 -1.08
N ALA A 527 18.20 23.76 -0.07
CA ALA A 527 18.53 25.11 0.34
C ALA A 527 19.47 25.85 -0.63
N LEU A 528 20.39 25.15 -1.32
CA LEU A 528 21.33 25.78 -2.24
C LEU A 528 20.67 26.19 -3.56
N LEU A 529 19.69 25.42 -4.04
CA LEU A 529 19.07 25.62 -5.35
C LEU A 529 18.43 27.00 -5.53
N SER A 530 17.91 27.61 -4.45
CA SER A 530 17.33 28.96 -4.47
C SER A 530 18.32 30.07 -4.86
N ASP A 531 19.63 29.84 -4.68
CA ASP A 531 20.71 30.80 -4.95
C ASP A 531 21.78 30.20 -5.88
N HIS A 532 21.46 29.12 -6.60
CA HIS A 532 22.44 28.33 -7.37
C HIS A 532 23.19 29.16 -8.42
N GLU A 533 22.48 30.06 -9.11
CA GLU A 533 23.03 30.96 -10.14
C GLU A 533 24.26 31.76 -9.66
N ARG A 534 24.42 31.97 -8.35
CA ARG A 534 25.58 32.67 -7.75
C ARG A 534 26.82 31.79 -7.59
N VAL A 535 26.69 30.48 -7.78
CA VAL A 535 27.73 29.46 -7.57
C VAL A 535 27.77 28.42 -8.69
N GLU A 536 27.17 28.70 -9.84
CA GLU A 536 27.19 27.83 -11.02
C GLU A 536 28.62 27.50 -11.47
N ASP A 537 29.57 28.41 -11.25
CA ASP A 537 31.00 28.21 -11.52
C ASP A 537 31.65 27.14 -10.62
N VAL A 538 31.01 26.79 -9.48
CA VAL A 538 31.48 25.79 -8.51
C VAL A 538 30.85 24.42 -8.74
N ILE A 539 29.54 24.39 -9.02
CA ILE A 539 28.75 23.19 -9.29
C ILE A 539 27.59 23.56 -10.21
N THR A 540 27.38 22.78 -11.26
CA THR A 540 26.24 22.92 -12.17
C THR A 540 24.97 22.31 -11.58
N ASP A 541 23.80 22.80 -11.96
CA ASP A 541 22.50 22.23 -11.54
C ASP A 541 22.42 20.73 -11.83
N ASP A 542 22.81 20.30 -13.03
CA ASP A 542 22.82 18.89 -13.42
C ASP A 542 23.63 18.01 -12.47
N ALA A 543 24.79 18.51 -11.99
CA ALA A 543 25.66 17.75 -11.11
C ALA A 543 25.10 17.67 -9.68
N LEU A 544 24.38 18.73 -9.26
CA LEU A 544 23.71 18.79 -7.98
C LEU A 544 22.48 17.88 -7.95
N ILE A 545 21.63 17.95 -8.98
CA ILE A 545 20.46 17.09 -9.15
C ILE A 545 20.86 15.62 -9.31
N GLU A 546 21.90 15.32 -10.10
CA GLU A 546 22.37 13.94 -10.27
C GLU A 546 22.90 13.36 -8.95
N HIS A 547 23.62 14.15 -8.15
CA HIS A 547 24.05 13.71 -6.82
C HIS A 547 22.86 13.45 -5.88
N ALA A 548 21.87 14.34 -5.86
CA ALA A 548 20.66 14.16 -5.07
C ALA A 548 19.86 12.93 -5.51
N ALA A 549 19.72 12.71 -6.82
CA ALA A 549 19.06 11.55 -7.39
C ALA A 549 19.76 10.24 -6.97
N GLN A 550 21.10 10.19 -7.01
CA GLN A 550 21.87 9.03 -6.55
C GLN A 550 21.61 8.71 -5.07
N VAL A 551 21.52 9.74 -4.21
CA VAL A 551 21.20 9.54 -2.79
C VAL A 551 19.77 9.03 -2.60
N CYS A 552 18.79 9.59 -3.33
CA CYS A 552 17.40 9.13 -3.30
C CYS A 552 17.29 7.67 -3.75
N GLU A 553 17.94 7.30 -4.85
CA GLU A 553 18.00 5.92 -5.34
C GLU A 553 18.61 4.96 -4.34
N SER A 554 19.67 5.36 -3.64
CA SER A 554 20.24 4.53 -2.57
C SER A 554 19.30 4.37 -1.38
N ILE A 555 18.54 5.41 -1.03
CA ILE A 555 17.54 5.35 0.05
C ILE A 555 16.40 4.39 -0.33
N LEU A 556 15.84 4.54 -1.53
CA LEU A 556 14.69 3.76 -2.00
C LEU A 556 14.99 2.26 -2.06
N ARG A 557 16.22 1.88 -2.42
CA ARG A 557 16.64 0.47 -2.44
C ARG A 557 16.67 -0.20 -1.07
N ASP A 558 16.78 0.58 0.01
CA ASP A 558 16.75 0.06 1.38
C ASP A 558 15.31 -0.12 1.91
N GLN A 559 14.29 0.33 1.17
CA GLN A 559 12.91 0.25 1.64
C GLN A 559 12.38 -1.18 1.66
N GLN A 560 11.74 -1.54 2.76
CA GLN A 560 11.12 -2.86 2.94
C GLN A 560 9.65 -2.79 2.54
N LEU A 561 9.29 -3.35 1.39
CA LEU A 561 7.92 -3.35 0.85
C LEU A 561 7.30 -4.75 0.74
N ASP A 562 7.96 -5.76 1.29
CA ASP A 562 7.41 -7.11 1.41
C ASP A 562 6.28 -7.12 2.43
N ALA A 563 5.05 -7.40 1.95
CA ALA A 563 3.84 -7.41 2.77
C ALA A 563 3.85 -8.50 3.85
N ASP A 564 4.61 -9.59 3.65
CA ASP A 564 4.73 -10.67 4.63
C ASP A 564 5.65 -10.27 5.79
N ALA A 565 6.52 -9.29 5.58
CA ALA A 565 7.45 -8.75 6.58
C ALA A 565 6.83 -7.60 7.41
N GLN A 566 5.65 -7.83 8.00
CA GLN A 566 4.81 -6.80 8.63
C GLN A 566 5.53 -5.87 9.63
N ARG A 567 6.51 -6.38 10.39
CA ARG A 567 7.25 -5.59 11.40
C ARG A 567 8.14 -4.51 10.77
N VAL A 568 8.68 -4.76 9.59
CA VAL A 568 9.64 -3.86 8.92
C VAL A 568 9.03 -3.14 7.71
N PHE A 569 7.82 -3.52 7.29
CA PHE A 569 7.11 -2.93 6.16
C PHE A 569 7.07 -1.39 6.23
N GLY A 570 7.46 -0.75 5.13
CA GLY A 570 7.60 0.70 4.99
C GLY A 570 8.93 1.27 5.47
N GLY A 571 9.65 0.57 6.37
CA GLY A 571 10.93 1.04 6.92
C GLY A 571 12.09 0.94 5.94
N PHE A 572 13.15 1.73 6.17
CA PHE A 572 14.38 1.74 5.36
C PHE A 572 15.55 1.00 6.02
N ASP A 573 15.24 -0.05 6.79
CA ASP A 573 16.24 -0.87 7.45
C ASP A 573 15.73 -2.30 7.52
N LYS A 574 16.52 -3.24 6.98
CA LYS A 574 16.21 -4.68 6.99
C LYS A 574 15.97 -5.28 8.38
N ARG A 575 16.40 -4.60 9.45
CA ARG A 575 16.18 -5.03 10.84
C ARG A 575 15.07 -4.25 11.53
N GLY A 576 14.39 -3.31 10.85
CA GLY A 576 13.30 -2.52 11.41
C GLY A 576 13.74 -1.40 12.37
N ARG A 577 14.98 -0.92 12.25
CA ARG A 577 15.42 0.22 13.06
C ARG A 577 14.73 1.52 12.66
N VAL A 578 14.29 2.30 13.63
CA VAL A 578 13.47 3.50 13.39
C VAL A 578 14.28 4.73 12.96
N ALA A 579 15.41 5.03 13.63
CA ALA A 579 16.22 6.20 13.28
C ALA A 579 16.71 6.22 11.81
N PRO A 580 17.17 5.10 11.22
CA PRO A 580 17.50 5.05 9.80
C PRO A 580 16.29 5.28 8.88
N THR A 581 15.08 4.92 9.30
CA THR A 581 13.85 5.24 8.55
C THR A 581 13.53 6.72 8.64
N ALA A 582 13.55 7.29 9.85
CA ALA A 582 13.24 8.69 10.10
C ALA A 582 14.18 9.64 9.33
N THR A 583 15.50 9.44 9.45
CA THR A 583 16.51 10.25 8.75
C THR A 583 16.36 10.22 7.24
N ARG A 584 16.12 9.04 6.66
CA ARG A 584 15.94 8.89 5.21
C ARG A 584 14.64 9.52 4.74
N LEU A 585 13.57 9.43 5.53
CA LEU A 585 12.30 10.07 5.20
C LEU A 585 12.43 11.60 5.16
N VAL A 586 13.15 12.22 6.11
CA VAL A 586 13.48 13.65 6.06
C VAL A 586 14.17 14.01 4.74
N GLY A 587 15.18 13.23 4.33
CA GLY A 587 15.89 13.48 3.08
C GLY A 587 15.01 13.34 1.84
N LEU A 588 14.17 12.30 1.77
CA LEU A 588 13.24 12.10 0.66
C LEU A 588 12.19 13.21 0.57
N LEU A 589 11.65 13.66 1.71
CA LEU A 589 10.71 14.78 1.74
C LEU A 589 11.34 16.06 1.21
N ALA A 590 12.59 16.35 1.58
CA ALA A 590 13.34 17.46 0.99
C ALA A 590 13.54 17.30 -0.53
N ALA A 591 13.87 16.10 -1.00
CA ALA A 591 14.05 15.85 -2.44
C ALA A 591 12.78 16.10 -3.26
N ARG A 592 11.60 15.92 -2.68
CA ARG A 592 10.33 16.20 -3.36
C ARG A 592 10.16 17.65 -3.77
N SER A 593 10.79 18.60 -3.06
CA SER A 593 10.63 20.03 -3.36
C SER A 593 11.46 20.51 -4.54
N PHE A 594 12.40 19.70 -5.05
CA PHE A 594 13.35 20.16 -6.07
C PHE A 594 13.67 19.16 -7.19
N LEU A 595 13.24 17.89 -7.09
CA LEU A 595 13.45 16.94 -8.19
C LEU A 595 12.70 17.41 -9.46
N PRO A 596 13.38 17.58 -10.60
CA PRO A 596 12.80 18.14 -11.82
C PRO A 596 11.85 17.16 -12.54
N ASP A 597 10.99 17.70 -13.41
CA ASP A 597 9.97 16.95 -14.14
C ASP A 597 10.53 15.89 -15.10
N ASP A 598 11.72 16.11 -15.66
CA ASP A 598 12.41 15.13 -16.52
C ASP A 598 12.87 13.87 -15.76
N ARG A 599 12.75 13.85 -14.43
CA ARG A 599 12.99 12.70 -13.53
C ARG A 599 11.68 12.12 -12.97
N GLU A 600 10.60 12.12 -13.75
CA GLU A 600 9.25 11.65 -13.36
C GLU A 600 9.26 10.27 -12.67
N GLU A 601 9.99 9.28 -13.21
CA GLU A 601 10.06 7.93 -12.61
C GLU A 601 10.61 7.95 -11.18
N LEU A 602 11.67 8.73 -10.93
CA LEU A 602 12.24 8.86 -9.59
C LEU A 602 11.27 9.61 -8.66
N ARG A 603 10.62 10.68 -9.15
CA ARG A 603 9.64 11.45 -8.38
C ARG A 603 8.48 10.58 -7.92
N GLU A 604 7.91 9.77 -8.80
CA GLU A 604 6.81 8.85 -8.46
C GLU A 604 7.26 7.78 -7.46
N ARG A 605 8.47 7.23 -7.62
CA ARG A 605 9.03 6.29 -6.64
C ARG A 605 9.29 6.93 -5.28
N VAL A 606 9.79 8.16 -5.24
CA VAL A 606 9.94 8.95 -4.00
C VAL A 606 8.56 9.17 -3.37
N ARG A 607 7.57 9.64 -4.14
CA ARG A 607 6.19 9.87 -3.67
C ARG A 607 5.58 8.60 -3.07
N ALA A 608 5.63 7.49 -3.81
CA ALA A 608 5.10 6.20 -3.38
C ALA A 608 5.81 5.64 -2.12
N SER A 609 7.08 6.00 -1.91
CA SER A 609 7.85 5.54 -0.74
C SER A 609 7.47 6.25 0.57
N VAL A 610 6.96 7.49 0.49
CA VAL A 610 6.78 8.36 1.67
C VAL A 610 5.69 7.83 2.60
N GLU A 611 4.52 7.47 2.07
CA GLU A 611 3.39 7.08 2.92
C GLU A 611 3.63 5.76 3.70
N PRO A 612 4.16 4.67 3.10
CA PRO A 612 4.55 3.48 3.85
C PRO A 612 5.57 3.78 4.96
N ALA A 613 6.58 4.60 4.67
CA ALA A 613 7.59 4.99 5.66
C ALA A 613 7.02 5.84 6.79
N MET A 614 6.12 6.79 6.47
CA MET A 614 5.45 7.60 7.48
C MET A 614 4.57 6.75 8.39
N ARG A 615 3.83 5.80 7.82
CA ARG A 615 3.03 4.84 8.60
C ARG A 615 3.92 4.03 9.55
N PHE A 616 5.07 3.54 9.08
CA PHE A 616 6.05 2.85 9.93
C PHE A 616 6.50 3.72 11.11
N LEU A 617 6.77 5.02 10.91
CA LEU A 617 7.14 5.94 11.99
C LEU A 617 6.01 6.14 13.00
N LEU A 618 4.79 6.41 12.53
CA LEU A 618 3.60 6.61 13.38
C LEU A 618 3.23 5.37 14.19
N GLU A 619 3.51 4.18 13.65
CA GLU A 619 3.30 2.90 14.32
C GLU A 619 4.45 2.54 15.27
N SER A 620 5.60 3.18 15.14
CA SER A 620 6.75 3.01 16.04
C SER A 620 6.67 3.89 17.28
N GLN A 621 5.88 4.96 17.26
CA GLN A 621 5.75 5.89 18.39
C GLN A 621 4.98 5.26 19.56
N ILE A 622 5.46 5.51 20.78
CA ILE A 622 4.80 5.07 22.01
C ILE A 622 3.59 5.97 22.29
N LYS A 623 2.40 5.38 22.29
CA LYS A 623 1.12 6.08 22.52
C LYS A 623 0.58 5.90 23.93
N THR A 624 1.14 4.98 24.71
CA THR A 624 0.68 4.71 26.07
C THR A 624 1.07 5.90 26.98
N PRO A 625 0.12 6.48 27.71
CA PRO A 625 0.41 7.58 28.64
C PRO A 625 1.48 7.20 29.68
N GLY A 626 2.36 8.14 29.99
CA GLY A 626 3.39 7.98 31.02
C GLY A 626 4.75 8.50 30.61
N ARG A 627 5.82 8.04 31.29
CA ARG A 627 7.19 8.55 31.12
C ARG A 627 7.67 8.55 29.66
N TYR A 628 7.31 7.53 28.89
CA TYR A 628 7.81 7.30 27.54
C TYR A 628 6.82 7.70 26.44
N GLU A 629 5.67 8.28 26.79
CA GLU A 629 4.69 8.77 25.82
C GLU A 629 5.34 9.71 24.80
N GLY A 630 5.06 9.49 23.52
CA GLY A 630 5.66 10.22 22.39
C GLY A 630 7.08 9.80 22.03
N GLY A 631 7.73 8.98 22.88
CA GLY A 631 9.04 8.43 22.63
C GLY A 631 9.05 7.43 21.48
N ILE A 632 10.22 7.27 20.85
CA ILE A 632 10.40 6.43 19.67
C ILE A 632 11.54 5.44 19.92
N PRO A 633 11.22 4.17 20.22
CA PRO A 633 12.19 3.13 20.47
C PRO A 633 13.04 2.84 19.24
N ARG A 634 14.18 2.17 19.45
CA ARG A 634 15.12 1.78 18.41
C ARG A 634 14.45 0.94 17.32
N HIS A 635 13.47 0.12 17.69
CA HIS A 635 12.71 -0.76 16.81
C HIS A 635 11.22 -0.57 17.04
N ARG A 636 10.40 -0.88 16.02
CA ARG A 636 8.95 -0.97 16.18
C ARG A 636 8.58 -2.09 17.16
N LEU A 637 7.87 -1.73 18.21
CA LEU A 637 7.45 -2.64 19.28
C LEU A 637 5.97 -3.00 19.12
N SER A 638 5.59 -4.18 19.60
CA SER A 638 4.17 -4.52 19.79
C SER A 638 3.63 -3.79 21.03
N PRO A 639 2.32 -3.47 21.08
CA PRO A 639 1.75 -2.81 22.26
C PRO A 639 2.03 -3.57 23.55
N GLY A 640 2.53 -2.87 24.57
CA GLY A 640 2.87 -3.45 25.89
C GLY A 640 4.20 -4.22 25.95
N ASP A 641 4.94 -4.32 24.86
CA ASP A 641 6.19 -5.08 24.81
C ASP A 641 7.38 -4.28 25.38
N SER A 642 7.88 -4.73 26.54
CA SER A 642 9.11 -4.18 27.15
C SER A 642 10.31 -5.12 27.01
N ARG A 643 10.13 -6.32 26.45
CA ARG A 643 11.18 -7.33 26.21
C ARG A 643 10.89 -8.14 24.95
N PRO A 644 11.02 -7.53 23.77
CA PRO A 644 10.64 -8.16 22.51
C PRO A 644 11.51 -9.37 22.21
N ARG A 645 10.88 -10.51 21.91
CA ARG A 645 11.58 -11.70 21.40
C ARG A 645 11.98 -11.47 19.93
N GLY A 646 13.17 -11.94 19.56
CA GLY A 646 13.68 -11.89 18.18
C GLY A 646 14.25 -10.54 17.73
N LEU A 647 14.39 -9.55 18.62
CA LEU A 647 15.06 -8.29 18.35
C LEU A 647 16.40 -8.17 19.10
N ASP A 648 17.19 -7.16 18.73
CA ASP A 648 18.43 -6.86 19.47
C ASP A 648 18.16 -6.37 20.89
N GLU A 649 19.11 -6.56 21.81
CA GLU A 649 19.01 -6.19 23.24
C GLU A 649 18.70 -4.70 23.50
N ARG A 650 18.81 -3.84 22.48
CA ARG A 650 18.53 -2.40 22.56
C ARG A 650 17.21 -2.06 21.86
N ALA A 651 16.36 -3.02 21.55
CA ALA A 651 15.09 -2.81 20.85
C ALA A 651 14.20 -1.73 21.49
N THR A 652 14.15 -1.76 22.82
CA THR A 652 13.37 -0.88 23.69
C THR A 652 14.11 0.39 24.12
N GLU A 653 15.31 0.62 23.58
CA GLU A 653 16.06 1.83 23.86
C GLU A 653 15.46 3.00 23.07
N ILE A 654 15.07 4.06 23.77
CA ILE A 654 14.69 5.32 23.15
C ILE A 654 15.92 6.22 23.17
N ARG A 655 16.31 6.69 21.99
CA ARG A 655 17.34 7.70 21.84
C ARG A 655 16.69 8.96 21.32
N ILE A 656 17.13 10.12 21.79
CA ILE A 656 16.58 11.40 21.29
C ILE A 656 16.75 11.52 19.77
N ASP A 657 17.75 10.83 19.18
CA ASP A 657 17.93 10.83 17.73
C ASP A 657 16.84 10.12 16.93
N SER A 658 16.21 9.10 17.48
CA SER A 658 15.01 8.52 16.86
C SER A 658 13.83 9.49 16.90
N VAL A 659 13.72 10.26 18.00
CA VAL A 659 12.57 11.11 18.27
C VAL A 659 12.61 12.39 17.44
N HIS A 660 13.72 13.14 17.48
CA HIS A 660 13.80 14.42 16.77
C HIS A 660 13.74 14.26 15.23
N HIS A 661 14.37 13.22 14.66
CA HIS A 661 14.29 12.99 13.21
C HIS A 661 12.88 12.57 12.78
N ALA A 662 12.17 11.80 13.61
CA ALA A 662 10.79 11.44 13.30
C ALA A 662 9.85 12.65 13.46
N LEU A 663 10.09 13.51 14.46
CA LEU A 663 9.36 14.77 14.62
C LEU A 663 9.54 15.65 13.37
N SER A 664 10.78 15.88 12.90
CA SER A 664 11.03 16.61 11.65
C SER A 664 10.31 15.96 10.46
N ALA A 665 10.43 14.63 10.29
CA ALA A 665 9.79 13.94 9.17
C ALA A 665 8.25 14.07 9.19
N VAL A 666 7.63 13.99 10.36
CA VAL A 666 6.17 14.15 10.52
C VAL A 666 5.74 15.56 10.13
N LEU A 667 6.46 16.58 10.59
CA LEU A 667 6.16 17.98 10.28
C LEU A 667 6.41 18.33 8.81
N ASP A 668 7.47 17.80 8.21
CA ASP A 668 7.79 18.02 6.79
C ASP A 668 6.78 17.32 5.87
N TYR A 669 6.29 16.13 6.25
CA TYR A 669 5.24 15.45 5.51
C TYR A 669 3.90 16.16 5.63
N GLU A 670 3.56 16.65 6.82
CA GLU A 670 2.34 17.43 7.03
C GLU A 670 2.33 18.69 6.17
N ALA A 671 3.45 19.42 6.10
CA ALA A 671 3.60 20.57 5.22
C ALA A 671 3.44 20.18 3.73
N ALA A 672 4.10 19.10 3.29
CA ALA A 672 3.98 18.63 1.90
C ALA A 672 2.54 18.21 1.52
N MET A 673 1.71 17.80 2.48
CA MET A 673 0.28 17.50 2.23
C MET A 673 -0.57 18.77 2.03
N LEU A 674 -0.11 19.93 2.52
CA LEU A 674 -0.79 21.22 2.30
C LEU A 674 -0.46 21.77 0.92
N ASP A 675 0.81 21.70 0.49
CA ASP A 675 1.26 22.16 -0.82
C ASP A 675 0.58 21.37 -1.98
N GLU A 676 0.25 20.08 -1.79
CA GLU A 676 -0.51 19.29 -2.77
C GLU A 676 -2.00 19.65 -2.87
N ARG A 677 -2.53 20.43 -1.92
CA ARG A 677 -3.98 20.73 -1.80
C ARG A 677 -4.35 22.15 -2.19
N GLU A 678 -3.41 23.02 -2.52
CA GLU A 678 -3.70 24.27 -3.22
C GLU A 678 -3.72 24.00 -4.73
N PRO A 679 -4.89 23.93 -5.40
CA PRO A 679 -4.93 24.25 -6.81
C PRO A 679 -4.60 25.74 -6.95
N SER A 680 -3.80 26.08 -7.96
CA SER A 680 -3.67 27.44 -8.45
C SER A 680 -5.06 27.98 -8.83
N ASP A 681 -5.70 28.72 -7.93
CA ASP A 681 -6.91 29.51 -8.23
C ASP A 681 -6.63 30.69 -9.19
N ASP A 682 -5.42 30.78 -9.77
CA ASP A 682 -5.00 31.85 -10.68
C ASP A 682 -5.10 31.50 -12.18
N ASP A 683 -5.50 30.28 -12.57
CA ASP A 683 -5.58 29.90 -14.00
C ASP A 683 -6.96 30.08 -14.66
N ASP A 684 -7.98 30.55 -13.95
CA ASP A 684 -9.36 30.68 -14.47
C ASP A 684 -9.82 32.14 -14.79
N GLU A 685 -8.96 33.15 -14.68
CA GLU A 685 -9.34 34.57 -14.97
C GLU A 685 -8.86 35.15 -16.32
N GLU A 686 -8.24 34.36 -17.22
CA GLU A 686 -7.79 34.89 -18.53
C GLU A 686 -8.51 34.32 -19.78
N ASN A 687 -9.69 33.73 -19.63
CA ASN A 687 -10.55 33.41 -20.78
C ASN A 687 -12.05 33.60 -20.47
N LEU A 688 -12.51 34.85 -20.37
CA LEU A 688 -13.90 35.26 -20.67
C LEU A 688 -14.00 36.70 -21.16
#